data_AF-C2XYB6-F1
#
_entry.id   AF-C2XYB6-F1
#
_cell.length_a   1.000
_cell.length_b   1.000
_cell.length_c   1.000
_cell.angle_alpha   90.00
_cell.angle_beta   90.00
_cell.angle_gamma   90.00
#
_symmetry.space_group_name_H-M   'P 1'
#
loop_
_entity.id
_entity.type
_entity.pdbx_description
1 polymer ?
#
loop_
_entity_poly.entity_id
_entity_poly.type
_entity_poly.pdbx_seq_one_letter_code
_entity_poly.pdbx_strand_id
1 'polypeptide(L)'
;MTKLQRIQKVLVANRGEIAIRVFRACSELGLNTVAIYSKEDSGSYHRYKADESYLVGEGKKPIDAYLDIEGIIEIAKSNHVDAIHPGYGFLSENIQFAKRCEEEGIIFIGPKSKHLDMFGDKVKARTQAQLAQIPIIPGSDGPVNSIEEVGEFAEKYDYPIIIKASLGGGGRGMRIVRASEELRESYNRAKSEAKAAFGNDEVYVEKFVEKPKHIEVQILADEEGNVVHLYERDCSVQRRHQKVVEIAPSVSLSDDLRQRICDAAVKLTKNVNYLNAGTVEFLVKGDEFYFIEVNPRVQVEHTITEMITGVDIVQSQILIADGHALHSKMVGVPKQEEVVVHGFAIQSRVTTEDPLNNFMPDTGKIMAYRSGGGFGVRLDTGNSFQGAVITPYYDSLLVKVTTWALTFEQAAAKMERNLKEFRIRGIKTNIPFLENVVKHKNFLSGEYDTSFIDASPELFLFPKRKDRGTKMLNYIGTVTVNGFPGVGKKEKPIFPDARIPNVIHSEPMQNGTKQILDERGADGLVKWVQDQKRVLLTDTTFRDAHQSLLATRVRTKDLHHIAEPTARMLPNLFSAEMWGGATFDVAYRFLKEDPWERLLDLREKMPNVLFQMLLRSSNAVGYKNYPDNLIQKFVECSAQAGIDVFRIFDSLNWVEGMRVAIDAVRDTGKIAEATMCYTGDIHDPLRSKYDLNYYKNLAKELEASGAHILGIKDMAGLLKPNAAYDLVSALKETVSIPIHLHTHDTSGNGILTYTKAIEAGVDIVDVAVSSMAGQTSQPSANTLYYALGGNERQPDVNVDSLEKLSHYWEDVRKYYAPFESGMNAPHTEVYMHEMPGGQYSNLQQQAKAVGLGDRFDEVKVMYRRVNDMFGDIVKVTPSSKVVGDMALFMVQNHLTEQDILERGHAMDFPGSVVEMFSGDLGQPYGGFPKELQKLF
;
A
#
# COMPACT_ATOMS: atom_id res chain seq x y z
N MET A 1 12.72 -63.79 30.87
CA MET A 1 11.58 -62.86 30.67
C MET A 1 11.99 -61.50 31.22
N THR A 2 12.68 -60.70 30.42
CA THR A 2 12.96 -59.29 30.71
C THR A 2 11.65 -58.52 30.50
N LYS A 3 11.19 -57.82 31.53
CA LYS A 3 9.98 -56.99 31.52
C LYS A 3 10.08 -56.01 30.34
N LEU A 4 9.12 -56.00 29.39
CA LEU A 4 9.00 -54.91 28.42
C LEU A 4 8.87 -53.60 29.20
N GLN A 5 9.87 -52.74 29.10
CA GLN A 5 9.87 -51.42 29.73
C GLN A 5 9.00 -50.53 28.85
N ARG A 6 7.77 -50.28 29.30
CA ARG A 6 6.80 -49.48 28.57
C ARG A 6 7.19 -48.00 28.66
N ILE A 7 7.31 -47.31 27.54
CA ILE A 7 7.61 -45.87 27.51
C ILE A 7 6.52 -45.10 28.28
N GLN A 8 6.89 -44.25 29.23
CA GLN A 8 5.97 -43.35 29.95
C GLN A 8 6.40 -41.89 29.84
N LYS A 9 7.70 -41.62 29.66
CA LYS A 9 8.26 -40.27 29.51
C LYS A 9 9.27 -40.20 28.35
N VAL A 10 9.06 -39.25 27.44
CA VAL A 10 9.89 -39.04 26.25
C VAL A 10 10.56 -37.66 26.30
N LEU A 11 11.89 -37.64 26.15
CA LEU A 11 12.64 -36.41 25.91
C LEU A 11 12.84 -36.20 24.41
N VAL A 12 12.65 -34.97 23.94
CA VAL A 12 12.97 -34.63 22.55
C VAL A 12 14.30 -33.89 22.49
N ALA A 13 15.31 -34.54 21.93
CA ALA A 13 16.66 -33.99 21.77
C ALA A 13 16.74 -33.09 20.53
N ASN A 14 15.84 -32.10 20.46
CA ASN A 14 15.69 -31.18 19.33
C ASN A 14 14.97 -29.89 19.76
N ARG A 15 14.71 -29.00 18.80
CA ARG A 15 14.04 -27.72 19.00
C ARG A 15 12.98 -27.43 17.94
N GLY A 16 12.30 -26.29 18.08
CA GLY A 16 11.46 -25.73 17.03
C GLY A 16 10.25 -26.61 16.69
N GLU A 17 9.90 -26.66 15.40
CA GLU A 17 8.66 -27.31 14.95
C GLU A 17 8.64 -28.81 15.24
N ILE A 18 9.76 -29.52 15.02
CA ILE A 18 9.80 -30.97 15.15
C ILE A 18 9.69 -31.41 16.61
N ALA A 19 10.23 -30.63 17.55
CA ALA A 19 10.02 -30.88 18.96
C ALA A 19 8.52 -30.80 19.31
N ILE A 20 7.83 -29.75 18.84
CA ILE A 20 6.39 -29.59 19.03
C ILE A 20 5.61 -30.74 18.37
N ARG A 21 6.00 -31.16 17.17
CA ARG A 21 5.37 -32.27 16.44
C ARG A 21 5.46 -33.59 17.23
N VAL A 22 6.61 -33.87 17.83
CA VAL A 22 6.82 -35.07 18.65
C VAL A 22 6.07 -34.96 19.98
N PHE A 23 6.07 -33.79 20.63
CA PHE A 23 5.27 -33.58 21.86
C PHE A 23 3.79 -33.83 21.62
N ARG A 24 3.23 -33.37 20.49
CA ARG A 24 1.85 -33.66 20.11
C ARG A 24 1.57 -35.16 20.04
N ALA A 25 2.42 -35.92 19.33
CA ALA A 25 2.29 -37.37 19.25
C ALA A 25 2.38 -38.05 20.63
N CYS A 26 3.33 -37.61 21.46
CA CYS A 26 3.47 -38.12 22.83
C CYS A 26 2.22 -37.85 23.67
N SER A 27 1.68 -36.62 23.64
CA SER A 27 0.47 -36.26 24.39
C SER A 27 -0.76 -37.03 23.92
N GLU A 28 -0.92 -37.26 22.62
CA GLU A 28 -2.00 -38.09 22.06
C GLU A 28 -1.92 -39.55 22.51
N LEU A 29 -0.69 -40.06 22.71
CA LEU A 29 -0.42 -41.39 23.26
C LEU A 29 -0.45 -41.44 24.81
N GLY A 30 -0.67 -40.30 25.48
CA GLY A 30 -0.70 -40.20 26.94
C GLY A 30 0.67 -40.28 27.62
N LEU A 31 1.75 -39.91 26.92
CA LEU A 31 3.13 -39.92 27.42
C LEU A 31 3.53 -38.54 27.94
N ASN A 32 4.32 -38.51 29.03
CA ASN A 32 4.92 -37.28 29.54
C ASN A 32 6.07 -36.83 28.63
N THR A 33 6.27 -35.53 28.52
CA THR A 33 7.20 -34.93 27.57
C THR A 33 8.25 -34.05 28.23
N VAL A 34 9.49 -34.13 27.74
CA VAL A 34 10.61 -33.31 28.21
C VAL A 34 11.26 -32.57 27.05
N ALA A 35 11.36 -31.24 27.17
CA ALA A 35 12.11 -30.39 26.25
C ALA A 35 13.50 -30.06 26.80
N ILE A 36 14.46 -29.88 25.89
CA ILE A 36 15.75 -29.25 26.19
C ILE A 36 15.83 -27.92 25.43
N TYR A 37 16.48 -26.91 26.01
CA TYR A 37 16.68 -25.63 25.33
C TYR A 37 18.03 -25.01 25.67
N SER A 38 18.65 -24.28 24.75
CA SER A 38 19.82 -23.44 25.08
C SER A 38 19.39 -22.09 25.63
N LYS A 39 20.32 -21.33 26.22
CA LYS A 39 20.05 -20.00 26.80
C LYS A 39 19.39 -19.05 25.80
N GLU A 40 19.86 -19.06 24.55
CA GLU A 40 19.38 -18.22 23.45
C GLU A 40 18.00 -18.65 22.94
N ASP A 41 17.61 -19.91 23.14
CA ASP A 41 16.30 -20.46 22.79
C ASP A 41 15.31 -20.42 23.98
N SER A 42 15.62 -19.69 25.06
CA SER A 42 14.75 -19.58 26.25
C SER A 42 13.35 -19.03 25.95
N GLY A 43 13.20 -18.24 24.88
CA GLY A 43 11.93 -17.74 24.38
C GLY A 43 11.24 -18.62 23.32
N SER A 44 11.84 -19.75 22.96
CA SER A 44 11.38 -20.64 21.89
C SER A 44 10.08 -21.32 22.24
N TYR A 45 9.18 -21.43 21.26
CA TYR A 45 7.84 -21.93 21.51
C TYR A 45 7.80 -23.39 21.99
N HIS A 46 8.71 -24.24 21.50
CA HIS A 46 8.74 -25.67 21.84
C HIS A 46 8.99 -25.93 23.34
N ARG A 47 9.75 -25.06 24.00
CA ARG A 47 10.04 -25.15 25.44
C ARG A 47 8.76 -25.19 26.27
N TYR A 48 7.76 -24.41 25.87
CA TYR A 48 6.47 -24.28 26.57
C TYR A 48 5.42 -25.32 26.12
N LYS A 49 5.82 -26.29 25.29
CA LYS A 49 4.94 -27.35 24.77
C LYS A 49 5.20 -28.73 25.36
N ALA A 50 6.29 -28.88 26.11
CA ALA A 50 6.55 -30.06 26.90
C ALA A 50 6.02 -29.90 28.33
N ASP A 51 5.82 -31.01 29.04
CA ASP A 51 5.40 -31.03 30.45
C ASP A 51 6.53 -30.54 31.37
N GLU A 52 7.77 -30.86 31.02
CA GLU A 52 8.99 -30.40 31.69
C GLU A 52 9.99 -29.83 30.67
N SER A 53 10.82 -28.86 31.08
CA SER A 53 11.87 -28.31 30.20
C SER A 53 13.14 -27.94 30.96
N TYR A 54 14.30 -28.26 30.37
CA TYR A 54 15.60 -28.09 31.01
C TYR A 54 16.59 -27.33 30.12
N LEU A 55 17.40 -26.48 30.74
CA LEU A 55 18.53 -25.82 30.08
C LEU A 55 19.60 -26.87 29.77
N VAL A 56 20.09 -26.91 28.53
CA VAL A 56 21.19 -27.79 28.11
C VAL A 56 22.41 -26.98 27.67
N GLY A 57 23.60 -27.56 27.86
CA GLY A 57 24.85 -26.98 27.36
C GLY A 57 25.17 -25.61 27.93
N GLU A 58 24.98 -25.40 29.23
CA GLU A 58 25.26 -24.12 29.88
C GLU A 58 26.70 -23.65 29.58
N GLY A 59 26.84 -22.40 29.11
CA GLY A 59 28.12 -21.83 28.70
C GLY A 59 28.63 -22.22 27.31
N LYS A 60 27.95 -23.15 26.60
CA LYS A 60 28.27 -23.50 25.20
C LYS A 60 27.60 -22.53 24.22
N LYS A 61 28.06 -22.56 22.96
CA LYS A 61 27.38 -21.83 21.87
C LYS A 61 25.99 -22.44 21.63
N PRO A 62 25.05 -21.70 21.02
CA PRO A 62 23.64 -22.12 20.89
C PRO A 62 23.45 -23.48 20.20
N ILE A 63 24.22 -23.75 19.13
CA ILE A 63 24.16 -25.04 18.40
C ILE A 63 24.88 -26.14 19.19
N ASP A 64 26.06 -25.85 19.72
CA ASP A 64 26.86 -26.81 20.51
C ASP A 64 26.10 -27.32 21.75
N ALA A 65 25.20 -26.50 22.31
CA ALA A 65 24.33 -26.91 23.41
C ALA A 65 23.37 -28.05 23.02
N TYR A 66 22.80 -28.03 21.81
CA TYR A 66 21.94 -29.13 21.31
C TYR A 66 22.74 -30.33 20.79
N LEU A 67 24.06 -30.20 20.66
CA LEU A 67 24.98 -31.29 20.32
C LEU A 67 25.66 -31.90 21.55
N ASP A 68 25.26 -31.47 22.75
CA ASP A 68 25.85 -31.91 24.02
C ASP A 68 25.32 -33.27 24.48
N ILE A 69 25.85 -34.35 23.90
CA ILE A 69 25.43 -35.73 24.17
C ILE A 69 25.34 -36.02 25.68
N GLU A 70 26.43 -35.81 26.43
CA GLU A 70 26.46 -36.15 27.86
C GLU A 70 25.54 -35.25 28.68
N GLY A 71 25.41 -33.97 28.33
CA GLY A 71 24.44 -33.08 28.98
C GLY A 71 22.99 -33.52 28.77
N ILE A 72 22.64 -33.99 27.56
CA ILE A 72 21.31 -34.50 27.24
C ILE A 72 21.02 -35.81 27.98
N ILE A 73 22.00 -36.73 28.01
CA ILE A 73 21.89 -38.00 28.74
C ILE A 73 21.73 -37.75 30.25
N GLU A 74 22.49 -36.82 30.82
CA GLU A 74 22.37 -36.45 32.23
C GLU A 74 20.98 -35.90 32.55
N ILE A 75 20.45 -34.99 31.73
CA ILE A 75 19.07 -34.48 31.88
C ILE A 75 18.06 -35.63 31.80
N ALA A 76 18.22 -36.55 30.86
CA ALA A 76 17.32 -37.69 30.70
C ALA A 76 17.31 -38.58 31.96
N LYS A 77 18.50 -38.93 32.48
CA LYS A 77 18.66 -39.79 33.66
C LYS A 77 18.13 -39.14 34.93
N SER A 78 18.51 -37.89 35.19
CA SER A 78 18.10 -37.14 36.37
C SER A 78 16.58 -36.89 36.44
N ASN A 79 15.87 -37.03 35.31
CA ASN A 79 14.43 -36.81 35.22
C ASN A 79 13.63 -38.07 34.85
N HIS A 80 14.25 -39.25 34.96
CA HIS A 80 13.62 -40.56 34.72
C HIS A 80 12.93 -40.65 33.36
N VAL A 81 13.62 -40.21 32.30
CA VAL A 81 13.17 -40.35 30.92
C VAL A 81 13.40 -41.78 30.43
N ASP A 82 12.38 -42.39 29.84
CA ASP A 82 12.45 -43.76 29.31
C ASP A 82 13.03 -43.79 27.89
N ALA A 83 12.69 -42.77 27.08
CA ALA A 83 13.03 -42.73 25.67
C ALA A 83 13.43 -41.33 25.20
N ILE A 84 14.34 -41.26 24.22
CA ILE A 84 14.72 -40.02 23.55
C ILE A 84 14.32 -40.07 22.09
N HIS A 85 13.51 -39.10 21.66
CA HIS A 85 13.25 -38.85 20.25
C HIS A 85 14.23 -37.78 19.73
N PRO A 86 15.08 -38.09 18.73
CA PRO A 86 16.08 -37.12 18.29
C PRO A 86 15.53 -36.13 17.25
N GLY A 87 14.34 -36.37 16.70
CA GLY A 87 13.76 -35.53 15.64
C GLY A 87 14.57 -35.67 14.34
N TYR A 88 14.92 -34.55 13.72
CA TYR A 88 15.81 -34.50 12.55
C TYR A 88 16.91 -33.44 12.71
N GLY A 89 18.02 -33.59 11.99
CA GLY A 89 19.21 -32.76 12.23
C GLY A 89 19.80 -33.00 13.62
N PHE A 90 20.71 -32.13 14.07
CA PHE A 90 21.42 -32.27 15.35
C PHE A 90 22.01 -33.69 15.54
N LEU A 91 21.53 -34.44 16.54
CA LEU A 91 22.04 -35.76 16.92
C LEU A 91 21.24 -36.93 16.34
N SER A 92 20.28 -36.69 15.46
CA SER A 92 19.39 -37.73 14.91
C SER A 92 20.07 -38.80 14.05
N GLU A 93 21.22 -38.50 13.47
CA GLU A 93 22.03 -39.47 12.72
C GLU A 93 23.36 -39.76 13.45
N ASN A 94 23.49 -39.31 14.70
CA ASN A 94 24.74 -39.43 15.45
C ASN A 94 24.86 -40.82 16.10
N ILE A 95 25.79 -41.62 15.59
CA ILE A 95 26.07 -42.98 16.06
C ILE A 95 26.41 -43.01 17.55
N GLN A 96 27.23 -42.06 18.02
CA GLN A 96 27.66 -42.01 19.42
C GLN A 96 26.48 -41.71 20.34
N PHE A 97 25.59 -40.80 19.93
CA PHE A 97 24.40 -40.48 20.72
C PHE A 97 23.48 -41.68 20.90
N ALA A 98 23.19 -42.43 19.83
CA ALA A 98 22.40 -43.65 19.91
C ALA A 98 23.07 -44.72 20.78
N LYS A 99 24.38 -44.92 20.65
CA LYS A 99 25.15 -45.85 21.51
C LYS A 99 25.10 -45.45 22.98
N ARG A 100 25.25 -44.16 23.30
CA ARG A 100 25.14 -43.67 24.68
C ARG A 100 23.74 -43.89 25.25
N CYS A 101 22.68 -43.73 24.45
CA CYS A 101 21.33 -44.11 24.87
C CYS A 101 21.23 -45.62 25.18
N GLU A 102 21.75 -46.48 24.29
CA GLU A 102 21.79 -47.94 24.45
C GLU A 102 22.56 -48.36 25.74
N GLU A 103 23.70 -47.72 26.01
CA GLU A 103 24.55 -48.00 27.19
C GLU A 103 23.90 -47.59 28.51
N GLU A 104 23.10 -46.52 28.51
CA GLU A 104 22.44 -45.98 29.71
C GLU A 104 21.02 -46.54 29.91
N GLY A 105 20.58 -47.46 29.05
CA GLY A 105 19.25 -48.07 29.13
C GLY A 105 18.11 -47.13 28.77
N ILE A 106 18.37 -46.12 27.93
CA ILE A 106 17.38 -45.18 27.41
C ILE A 106 17.01 -45.59 25.98
N ILE A 107 15.72 -45.71 25.68
CA ILE A 107 15.26 -46.11 24.35
C ILE A 107 15.53 -44.98 23.36
N PHE A 108 16.38 -45.22 22.37
CA PHE A 108 16.54 -44.31 21.23
C PHE A 108 15.40 -44.53 20.24
N ILE A 109 14.52 -43.54 20.05
CA ILE A 109 13.39 -43.63 19.12
C ILE A 109 13.89 -43.38 17.70
N GLY A 110 14.34 -44.46 17.06
CA GLY A 110 14.92 -44.48 15.72
C GLY A 110 15.51 -45.86 15.42
N PRO A 111 16.26 -46.00 14.33
CA PRO A 111 17.00 -47.22 14.07
C PRO A 111 18.16 -47.40 15.06
N LYS A 112 18.55 -48.65 15.34
CA LYS A 112 19.71 -49.02 16.19
C LYS A 112 21.03 -48.40 15.69
N SER A 113 22.01 -48.27 16.59
CA SER A 113 23.34 -47.69 16.29
C SER A 113 24.06 -48.36 15.10
N LYS A 114 23.86 -49.66 14.87
CA LYS A 114 24.39 -50.40 13.69
C LYS A 114 23.86 -49.87 12.35
N HIS A 115 22.61 -49.42 12.29
CA HIS A 115 22.02 -48.90 11.07
C HIS A 115 22.48 -47.46 10.83
N LEU A 116 22.64 -46.67 11.90
CA LEU A 116 23.24 -45.33 11.81
C LEU A 116 24.68 -45.41 11.29
N ASP A 117 25.48 -46.39 11.73
CA ASP A 117 26.82 -46.61 11.17
C ASP A 117 26.80 -47.03 9.70
N MET A 118 25.84 -47.88 9.34
CA MET A 118 25.68 -48.39 7.98
C MET A 118 25.25 -47.31 6.98
N PHE A 119 24.34 -46.41 7.38
CA PHE A 119 23.74 -45.41 6.51
C PHE A 119 24.31 -43.99 6.69
N GLY A 120 24.96 -43.70 7.81
CA GLY A 120 25.65 -42.41 8.04
C GLY A 120 26.92 -42.24 7.21
N ASP A 121 27.45 -43.33 6.64
CA ASP A 121 28.55 -43.33 5.67
C ASP A 121 28.01 -43.68 4.28
N LYS A 122 28.17 -42.76 3.32
CA LYS A 122 27.62 -42.92 1.97
C LYS A 122 28.25 -44.08 1.20
N VAL A 123 29.51 -44.43 1.48
CA VAL A 123 30.20 -45.57 0.84
C VAL A 123 29.62 -46.89 1.35
N LYS A 124 29.42 -46.99 2.68
CA LYS A 124 28.76 -48.16 3.28
C LYS A 124 27.31 -48.31 2.79
N ALA A 125 26.57 -47.21 2.72
CA ALA A 125 25.20 -47.19 2.21
C ALA A 125 25.12 -47.68 0.74
N ARG A 126 26.02 -47.19 -0.13
CA ARG A 126 26.12 -47.62 -1.53
C ARG A 126 26.43 -49.11 -1.66
N THR A 127 27.32 -49.63 -0.81
CA THR A 127 27.63 -51.07 -0.77
C THR A 127 26.38 -51.90 -0.46
N GLN A 128 25.53 -51.45 0.48
CA GLN A 128 24.27 -52.14 0.78
C GLN A 128 23.28 -52.08 -0.37
N ALA A 129 23.20 -50.94 -1.08
CA ALA A 129 22.36 -50.82 -2.28
C ALA A 129 22.82 -51.79 -3.39
N GLN A 130 24.13 -51.93 -3.62
CA GLN A 130 24.68 -52.92 -4.55
C GLN A 130 24.37 -54.36 -4.15
N LEU A 131 24.54 -54.71 -2.87
CA LEU A 131 24.20 -56.04 -2.34
C LEU A 131 22.69 -56.34 -2.48
N ALA A 132 21.84 -55.32 -2.31
CA ALA A 132 20.41 -55.40 -2.57
C ALA A 132 20.06 -55.36 -4.07
N GLN A 133 21.05 -55.28 -4.97
CA GLN A 133 20.88 -55.17 -6.43
C GLN A 133 20.00 -53.98 -6.84
N ILE A 134 20.20 -52.84 -6.19
CA ILE A 134 19.53 -51.57 -6.50
C ILE A 134 20.47 -50.74 -7.37
N PRO A 135 19.99 -50.13 -8.46
CA PRO A 135 20.83 -49.27 -9.29
C PRO A 135 21.43 -48.12 -8.47
N ILE A 136 22.75 -47.94 -8.59
CA ILE A 136 23.49 -46.83 -7.98
C ILE A 136 24.12 -45.97 -9.07
N ILE A 137 24.41 -44.71 -8.76
CA ILE A 137 25.15 -43.84 -9.69
C ILE A 137 26.57 -44.40 -9.85
N PRO A 138 27.08 -44.56 -11.08
CA PRO A 138 28.49 -44.91 -11.30
C PRO A 138 29.39 -43.95 -10.52
N GLY A 139 30.27 -44.48 -9.68
CA GLY A 139 31.14 -43.70 -8.80
C GLY A 139 32.43 -44.45 -8.50
N SER A 140 33.38 -43.78 -7.86
CA SER A 140 34.63 -44.41 -7.42
C SER A 140 34.37 -45.52 -6.39
N ASP A 141 35.24 -46.53 -6.37
CA ASP A 141 35.19 -47.66 -5.42
C ASP A 141 35.71 -47.25 -4.02
N GLY A 142 35.22 -46.12 -3.50
CA GLY A 142 35.65 -45.49 -2.25
C GLY A 142 36.12 -44.03 -2.41
N PRO A 143 36.67 -43.43 -1.34
CA PRO A 143 37.30 -42.12 -1.39
C PRO A 143 38.48 -42.11 -2.38
N VAL A 144 38.62 -41.02 -3.13
CA VAL A 144 39.73 -40.79 -4.05
C VAL A 144 40.84 -40.02 -3.33
N ASN A 145 42.09 -40.45 -3.51
CA ASN A 145 43.26 -39.91 -2.79
C ASN A 145 44.01 -38.85 -3.58
N SER A 146 43.86 -38.83 -4.91
CA SER A 146 44.59 -37.95 -5.80
C SER A 146 43.69 -37.34 -6.88
N ILE A 147 44.16 -36.26 -7.51
CA ILE A 147 43.45 -35.65 -8.65
C ILE A 147 43.49 -36.57 -9.87
N GLU A 148 44.56 -37.35 -10.01
CA GLU A 148 44.77 -38.32 -11.08
C GLU A 148 43.67 -39.40 -11.04
N GLU A 149 43.32 -39.93 -9.86
CA GLU A 149 42.21 -40.88 -9.71
C GLU A 149 40.86 -40.31 -10.15
N VAL A 150 40.63 -39.00 -9.94
CA VAL A 150 39.41 -38.33 -10.43
C VAL A 150 39.46 -38.12 -11.95
N GLY A 151 40.65 -37.87 -12.50
CA GLY A 151 40.87 -37.80 -13.95
C GLY A 151 40.61 -39.13 -14.64
N GLU A 152 41.14 -40.23 -14.11
CA GLU A 152 40.89 -41.60 -14.61
C GLU A 152 39.40 -41.96 -14.55
N PHE A 153 38.70 -41.55 -13.49
CA PHE A 153 37.25 -41.71 -13.42
C PHE A 153 36.52 -40.92 -14.52
N ALA A 154 36.94 -39.68 -14.76
CA ALA A 154 36.37 -38.82 -15.80
C ALA A 154 36.59 -39.37 -17.21
N GLU A 155 37.76 -39.94 -17.49
CA GLU A 155 38.06 -40.60 -18.77
C GLU A 155 37.22 -41.87 -18.97
N LYS A 156 36.91 -42.59 -17.88
CA LYS A 156 36.13 -43.84 -17.94
C LYS A 156 34.62 -43.62 -18.09
N TYR A 157 34.07 -42.57 -17.45
CA TYR A 157 32.62 -42.37 -17.35
C TYR A 157 32.09 -41.10 -18.04
N ASP A 158 33.00 -40.34 -18.67
CA ASP A 158 32.79 -39.04 -19.31
C ASP A 158 32.33 -37.93 -18.35
N TYR A 159 32.63 -36.68 -18.71
CA TYR A 159 32.07 -35.50 -18.07
C TYR A 159 30.57 -35.32 -18.45
N PRO A 160 29.75 -34.66 -17.61
CA PRO A 160 30.09 -34.08 -16.31
C PRO A 160 30.14 -35.11 -15.17
N ILE A 161 31.03 -34.85 -14.22
CA ILE A 161 31.16 -35.60 -12.96
C ILE A 161 30.89 -34.68 -11.77
N ILE A 162 30.61 -35.25 -10.61
CA ILE A 162 30.44 -34.50 -9.37
C ILE A 162 31.36 -35.06 -8.28
N ILE A 163 32.14 -34.18 -7.67
CA ILE A 163 32.98 -34.48 -6.51
C ILE A 163 32.15 -34.20 -5.26
N LYS A 164 32.09 -35.14 -4.33
CA LYS A 164 31.29 -35.06 -3.10
C LYS A 164 32.13 -35.43 -1.87
N ALA A 165 31.93 -34.74 -0.76
CA ALA A 165 32.51 -35.12 0.53
C ALA A 165 31.87 -36.42 1.07
N SER A 166 32.67 -37.32 1.64
CA SER A 166 32.20 -38.62 2.16
C SER A 166 31.22 -38.47 3.33
N LEU A 167 31.49 -37.51 4.23
CA LEU A 167 30.65 -37.17 5.39
C LEU A 167 29.73 -35.95 5.13
N GLY A 168 29.55 -35.57 3.86
CA GLY A 168 28.85 -34.35 3.46
C GLY A 168 27.33 -34.45 3.49
N GLY A 169 26.68 -33.52 4.21
CA GLY A 169 25.22 -33.34 4.24
C GLY A 169 24.80 -31.90 3.91
N GLY A 170 23.56 -31.71 3.43
CA GLY A 170 22.95 -30.37 3.27
C GLY A 170 23.48 -29.51 2.12
N GLY A 171 24.08 -30.11 1.09
CA GLY A 171 24.49 -29.41 -0.13
C GLY A 171 25.91 -28.80 -0.11
N ARG A 172 26.64 -28.93 1.01
CA ARG A 172 28.01 -28.40 1.18
C ARG A 172 29.07 -29.44 0.86
N GLY A 173 30.20 -29.01 0.31
CA GLY A 173 31.30 -29.91 -0.06
C GLY A 173 31.04 -30.72 -1.33
N MET A 174 30.25 -30.18 -2.28
CA MET A 174 30.02 -30.79 -3.60
C MET A 174 30.42 -29.83 -4.73
N ARG A 175 31.03 -30.35 -5.79
CA ARG A 175 31.41 -29.57 -6.99
C ARG A 175 31.17 -30.36 -8.27
N ILE A 176 30.45 -29.73 -9.20
CA ILE A 176 30.25 -30.25 -10.56
C ILE A 176 31.48 -29.88 -11.36
N VAL A 177 32.05 -30.85 -12.07
CA VAL A 177 33.18 -30.66 -12.98
C VAL A 177 32.67 -30.99 -14.38
N ARG A 178 32.68 -30.01 -15.28
CA ARG A 178 32.14 -30.16 -16.64
C ARG A 178 33.22 -30.43 -17.69
N ALA A 179 34.47 -30.09 -17.39
CA ALA A 179 35.60 -30.30 -18.28
C ALA A 179 36.90 -30.50 -17.49
N SER A 180 37.94 -31.01 -18.17
CA SER A 180 39.26 -31.32 -17.58
C SER A 180 39.92 -30.11 -16.93
N GLU A 181 39.70 -28.90 -17.45
CA GLU A 181 40.34 -27.67 -16.99
C GLU A 181 39.85 -27.27 -15.59
N GLU A 182 38.61 -27.64 -15.23
CA GLU A 182 37.96 -27.30 -13.96
C GLU A 182 38.32 -28.28 -12.84
N LEU A 183 38.91 -29.44 -13.18
CA LEU A 183 39.11 -30.57 -12.27
C LEU A 183 39.96 -30.19 -11.05
N ARG A 184 41.09 -29.51 -11.29
CA ARG A 184 42.05 -29.15 -10.23
C ARG A 184 41.47 -28.16 -9.23
N GLU A 185 40.79 -27.12 -9.72
CA GLU A 185 40.16 -26.14 -8.83
C GLU A 185 39.03 -26.79 -8.03
N SER A 186 38.16 -27.55 -8.70
CA SER A 186 36.99 -28.17 -8.09
C SER A 186 37.35 -29.20 -7.01
N TYR A 187 38.36 -30.03 -7.26
CA TYR A 187 38.87 -31.00 -6.29
C TYR A 187 39.42 -30.32 -5.03
N ASN A 188 40.30 -29.33 -5.20
CA ASN A 188 40.89 -28.60 -4.08
C ASN A 188 39.84 -27.85 -3.26
N ARG A 189 38.86 -27.23 -3.93
CA ARG A 189 37.76 -26.53 -3.26
C ARG A 189 36.84 -27.50 -2.52
N ALA A 190 36.51 -28.65 -3.11
CA ALA A 190 35.69 -29.67 -2.46
C ALA A 190 36.37 -30.21 -1.18
N LYS A 191 37.67 -30.57 -1.24
CA LYS A 191 38.43 -31.01 -0.05
C LYS A 191 38.55 -29.93 1.02
N SER A 192 38.84 -28.69 0.61
CA SER A 192 38.95 -27.56 1.54
C SER A 192 37.62 -27.27 2.26
N GLU A 193 36.50 -27.31 1.53
CA GLU A 193 35.17 -27.14 2.09
C GLU A 193 34.78 -28.31 3.00
N ALA A 194 35.09 -29.54 2.58
CA ALA A 194 34.84 -30.75 3.39
C ALA A 194 35.59 -30.68 4.73
N LYS A 195 36.88 -30.33 4.71
CA LYS A 195 37.69 -30.15 5.92
C LYS A 195 37.15 -29.06 6.83
N ALA A 196 36.76 -27.92 6.26
CA ALA A 196 36.26 -26.78 7.02
C ALA A 196 34.88 -27.07 7.65
N ALA A 197 34.02 -27.81 6.95
CA ALA A 197 32.64 -28.05 7.39
C ALA A 197 32.48 -29.32 8.23
N PHE A 198 33.24 -30.38 7.95
CA PHE A 198 33.04 -31.72 8.52
C PHE A 198 34.29 -32.29 9.21
N GLY A 199 35.41 -31.56 9.21
CA GLY A 199 36.67 -32.01 9.83
C GLY A 199 37.39 -33.16 9.11
N ASN A 200 36.82 -33.67 8.01
CA ASN A 200 37.37 -34.71 7.16
C ASN A 200 37.47 -34.18 5.72
N ASP A 201 38.62 -34.36 5.07
CA ASP A 201 38.88 -33.92 3.69
C ASP A 201 38.65 -35.01 2.63
N GLU A 202 38.21 -36.21 3.03
CA GLU A 202 37.86 -37.30 2.12
C GLU A 202 36.70 -36.92 1.19
N VAL A 203 36.94 -37.14 -0.09
CA VAL A 203 35.97 -36.93 -1.17
C VAL A 203 35.91 -38.19 -2.03
N TYR A 204 34.79 -38.39 -2.71
CA TYR A 204 34.60 -39.40 -3.74
C TYR A 204 33.96 -38.76 -4.97
N VAL A 205 33.97 -39.47 -6.09
CA VAL A 205 33.46 -38.96 -7.38
C VAL A 205 32.32 -39.83 -7.90
N GLU A 206 31.31 -39.19 -8.47
CA GLU A 206 30.19 -39.83 -9.15
C GLU A 206 29.94 -39.22 -10.52
N LYS A 207 29.30 -39.98 -11.40
CA LYS A 207 28.73 -39.43 -12.63
C LYS A 207 27.65 -38.40 -12.26
N PHE A 208 27.70 -37.22 -12.86
CA PHE A 208 26.70 -36.20 -12.59
C PHE A 208 25.43 -36.49 -13.41
N VAL A 209 24.32 -36.75 -12.73
CA VAL A 209 23.01 -36.91 -13.39
C VAL A 209 22.48 -35.52 -13.72
N GLU A 210 22.38 -35.18 -15.00
CA GLU A 210 21.90 -33.86 -15.41
C GLU A 210 20.38 -33.76 -15.36
N LYS A 211 19.87 -32.67 -14.76
CA LYS A 211 18.44 -32.39 -14.61
C LYS A 211 17.66 -33.59 -14.06
N PRO A 212 18.05 -34.15 -12.90
CA PRO A 212 17.33 -35.24 -12.27
C PRO A 212 16.11 -34.70 -11.51
N LYS A 213 15.14 -35.56 -11.28
CA LYS A 213 14.21 -35.40 -10.16
C LYS A 213 14.80 -36.03 -8.91
N HIS A 214 14.54 -35.43 -7.76
CA HIS A 214 14.87 -35.99 -6.46
C HIS A 214 13.60 -36.63 -5.89
N ILE A 215 13.56 -37.96 -5.89
CA ILE A 215 12.42 -38.76 -5.41
C ILE A 215 12.86 -39.54 -4.19
N GLU A 216 12.03 -39.58 -3.16
CA GLU A 216 12.36 -40.28 -1.93
C GLU A 216 11.18 -41.11 -1.42
N VAL A 217 11.45 -42.24 -0.79
CA VAL A 217 10.42 -43.19 -0.33
C VAL A 217 10.41 -43.29 1.18
N GLN A 218 9.24 -43.07 1.78
CA GLN A 218 9.04 -43.23 3.22
C GLN A 218 8.95 -44.70 3.58
N ILE A 219 9.72 -45.15 4.56
CA ILE A 219 9.67 -46.50 5.12
C ILE A 219 9.27 -46.47 6.61
N LEU A 220 8.51 -47.47 7.03
CA LEU A 220 8.32 -47.86 8.42
C LEU A 220 8.67 -49.35 8.57
N ALA A 221 9.43 -49.68 9.61
CA ALA A 221 9.81 -51.06 9.92
C ALA A 221 9.76 -51.35 11.43
N ASP A 222 9.39 -52.56 11.84
CA ASP A 222 9.34 -52.98 13.25
C ASP A 222 10.38 -54.06 13.61
N GLU A 223 10.42 -54.45 14.90
CA GLU A 223 11.33 -55.48 15.40
C GLU A 223 10.94 -56.92 14.96
N GLU A 224 9.73 -57.13 14.43
CA GLU A 224 9.27 -58.42 13.90
C GLU A 224 9.69 -58.63 12.44
N GLY A 225 10.32 -57.63 11.82
CA GLY A 225 10.79 -57.68 10.43
C GLY A 225 9.72 -57.26 9.41
N ASN A 226 8.59 -56.72 9.85
CA ASN A 226 7.62 -56.12 8.95
C ASN A 226 8.18 -54.79 8.42
N VAL A 227 7.99 -54.53 7.12
CA VAL A 227 8.44 -53.32 6.44
C VAL A 227 7.35 -52.89 5.46
N VAL A 228 6.95 -51.61 5.53
CA VAL A 228 6.03 -50.98 4.59
C VAL A 228 6.62 -49.68 4.04
N HIS A 229 6.31 -49.35 2.79
CA HIS A 229 6.48 -48.02 2.24
C HIS A 229 5.18 -47.22 2.32
N LEU A 230 5.30 -45.93 2.60
CA LEU A 230 4.18 -44.97 2.59
C LEU A 230 4.26 -44.07 1.36
N TYR A 231 4.53 -44.70 0.21
CA TYR A 231 4.77 -44.05 -1.09
C TYR A 231 5.95 -43.07 -1.09
N GLU A 232 6.06 -42.31 -2.18
CA GLU A 232 7.16 -41.40 -2.46
C GLU A 232 6.79 -39.92 -2.29
N ARG A 233 7.83 -39.10 -2.17
CA ARG A 233 7.77 -37.64 -2.24
C ARG A 233 8.68 -37.14 -3.35
N ASP A 234 8.22 -36.10 -4.05
CA ASP A 234 9.03 -35.34 -4.99
C ASP A 234 9.58 -34.09 -4.30
N CYS A 235 10.90 -34.09 -4.12
CA CYS A 235 11.66 -33.04 -3.44
C CYS A 235 12.58 -32.30 -4.43
N SER A 236 12.23 -32.30 -5.73
CA SER A 236 13.05 -31.69 -6.79
C SER A 236 13.03 -30.17 -6.79
N VAL A 237 12.07 -29.51 -6.13
CA VAL A 237 12.05 -28.05 -6.04
C VAL A 237 13.08 -27.59 -5.01
N GLN A 238 14.28 -27.31 -5.50
CA GLN A 238 15.46 -27.03 -4.69
C GLN A 238 16.13 -25.72 -5.08
N ARG A 239 16.78 -25.06 -4.12
CA ARG A 239 17.68 -23.94 -4.35
C ARG A 239 19.06 -24.29 -3.78
N ARG A 240 20.11 -24.26 -4.61
CA ARG A 240 21.47 -24.65 -4.18
C ARG A 240 21.51 -26.00 -3.44
N HIS A 241 20.80 -27.00 -3.99
CA HIS A 241 20.66 -28.35 -3.42
C HIS A 241 19.96 -28.43 -2.05
N GLN A 242 19.26 -27.36 -1.64
CA GLN A 242 18.39 -27.39 -0.47
C GLN A 242 16.94 -27.47 -0.94
N LYS A 243 16.21 -28.46 -0.42
CA LYS A 243 14.76 -28.60 -0.65
C LYS A 243 14.06 -27.28 -0.25
N VAL A 244 12.99 -26.91 -0.95
CA VAL A 244 12.19 -25.71 -0.64
C VAL A 244 10.69 -26.04 -0.58
N VAL A 245 10.21 -26.77 -1.58
CA VAL A 245 8.83 -27.24 -1.70
C VAL A 245 8.86 -28.74 -1.98
N GLU A 246 8.02 -29.49 -1.29
CA GLU A 246 7.92 -30.93 -1.43
C GLU A 246 6.47 -31.34 -1.76
N ILE A 247 6.30 -32.38 -2.56
CA ILE A 247 4.99 -32.85 -3.04
C ILE A 247 4.86 -34.36 -2.80
N ALA A 248 3.66 -34.82 -2.42
CA ALA A 248 3.33 -36.24 -2.34
C ALA A 248 1.93 -36.52 -2.94
N PRO A 249 1.75 -37.59 -3.72
CA PRO A 249 2.79 -38.33 -4.44
C PRO A 249 3.43 -37.45 -5.53
N SER A 250 4.45 -37.95 -6.23
CA SER A 250 5.00 -37.23 -7.39
C SER A 250 3.97 -37.14 -8.52
N VAL A 251 3.81 -35.95 -9.10
CA VAL A 251 2.93 -35.68 -10.24
C VAL A 251 3.51 -36.15 -11.58
N SER A 252 4.80 -36.47 -11.63
CA SER A 252 5.52 -36.73 -12.87
C SER A 252 5.91 -38.19 -13.10
N LEU A 253 5.77 -39.04 -12.08
CA LEU A 253 6.11 -40.45 -12.19
C LEU A 253 4.93 -41.24 -12.75
N SER A 254 5.23 -42.20 -13.62
CA SER A 254 4.28 -43.25 -13.96
C SER A 254 4.08 -44.18 -12.76
N ASP A 255 2.95 -44.87 -12.71
CA ASP A 255 2.66 -45.83 -11.62
C ASP A 255 3.68 -46.97 -11.59
N ASP A 256 4.16 -47.44 -12.76
CA ASP A 256 5.20 -48.47 -12.86
C ASP A 256 6.53 -48.02 -12.25
N LEU A 257 7.02 -46.84 -12.66
CA LEU A 257 8.27 -46.29 -12.15
C LEU A 257 8.19 -46.02 -10.64
N ARG A 258 7.05 -45.49 -10.17
CA ARG A 258 6.77 -45.32 -8.74
C ARG A 258 6.87 -46.64 -7.98
N GLN A 259 6.25 -47.70 -8.49
CA GLN A 259 6.27 -49.01 -7.85
C GLN A 259 7.69 -49.57 -7.79
N ARG A 260 8.44 -49.51 -8.90
CA ARG A 260 9.84 -49.95 -8.95
C ARG A 260 10.73 -49.23 -7.94
N ILE A 261 10.55 -47.92 -7.77
CA ILE A 261 11.28 -47.12 -6.80
C ILE A 261 10.90 -47.51 -5.36
N CYS A 262 9.59 -47.67 -5.08
CA CYS A 262 9.11 -48.09 -3.77
C CYS A 262 9.59 -49.51 -3.39
N ASP A 263 9.52 -50.45 -4.34
CA ASP A 263 10.00 -51.82 -4.15
C ASP A 263 11.50 -51.88 -3.89
N ALA A 264 12.28 -51.04 -4.58
CA ALA A 264 13.71 -50.91 -4.32
C ALA A 264 14.00 -50.43 -2.88
N ALA A 265 13.25 -49.43 -2.40
CA ALA A 265 13.39 -48.96 -1.02
C ALA A 265 13.03 -50.03 0.02
N VAL A 266 11.95 -50.79 -0.20
CA VAL A 266 11.56 -51.92 0.66
C VAL A 266 12.60 -53.04 0.60
N LYS A 267 13.15 -53.35 -0.57
CA LYS A 267 14.20 -54.37 -0.75
C LYS A 267 15.47 -54.00 0.02
N LEU A 268 15.90 -52.74 -0.05
CA LEU A 268 17.06 -52.24 0.70
C LEU A 268 16.86 -52.40 2.20
N THR A 269 15.72 -51.96 2.70
CA THR A 269 15.44 -51.92 4.14
C THR A 269 15.20 -53.31 4.72
N LYS A 270 14.59 -54.24 3.96
CA LYS A 270 14.53 -55.66 4.33
C LYS A 270 15.91 -56.32 4.36
N ASN A 271 16.78 -56.04 3.40
CA ASN A 271 18.13 -56.62 3.34
C ASN A 271 18.96 -56.34 4.60
N VAL A 272 18.71 -55.21 5.27
CA VAL A 272 19.48 -54.77 6.44
C VAL A 272 18.71 -54.92 7.76
N ASN A 273 17.50 -55.49 7.74
CA ASN A 273 16.57 -55.52 8.88
C ASN A 273 16.41 -54.13 9.51
N TYR A 274 16.06 -53.15 8.69
CA TYR A 274 15.87 -51.77 9.12
C TYR A 274 14.81 -51.69 10.23
N LEU A 275 14.90 -50.67 11.08
CA LEU A 275 13.98 -50.46 12.21
C LEU A 275 13.52 -49.01 12.25
N ASN A 276 12.27 -48.79 12.66
CA ASN A 276 11.64 -47.49 12.81
C ASN A 276 11.41 -46.76 11.47
N ALA A 277 11.24 -45.44 11.49
CA ALA A 277 11.06 -44.64 10.28
C ALA A 277 12.40 -44.28 9.63
N GLY A 278 12.43 -44.36 8.31
CA GLY A 278 13.56 -43.92 7.49
C GLY A 278 13.09 -43.52 6.10
N THR A 279 13.95 -42.83 5.37
CA THR A 279 13.68 -42.46 3.98
C THR A 279 14.81 -42.91 3.07
N VAL A 280 14.47 -43.55 1.95
CA VAL A 280 15.42 -43.92 0.90
C VAL A 280 15.31 -42.91 -0.24
N GLU A 281 16.39 -42.21 -0.54
CA GLU A 281 16.42 -41.16 -1.56
C GLU A 281 17.02 -41.66 -2.88
N PHE A 282 16.46 -41.16 -3.99
CA PHE A 282 16.83 -41.51 -5.36
C PHE A 282 16.93 -40.27 -6.25
N LEU A 283 17.84 -40.32 -7.23
CA LEU A 283 17.77 -39.44 -8.41
C LEU A 283 17.09 -40.18 -9.56
N VAL A 284 16.13 -39.52 -10.20
CA VAL A 284 15.34 -40.09 -11.30
C VAL A 284 15.57 -39.30 -12.58
N LYS A 285 15.84 -40.01 -13.68
CA LYS A 285 16.00 -39.43 -15.02
C LYS A 285 15.34 -40.32 -16.07
N GLY A 286 14.31 -39.80 -16.73
CA GLY A 286 13.51 -40.61 -17.65
C GLY A 286 12.84 -41.75 -16.88
N ASP A 287 13.09 -42.99 -17.31
CA ASP A 287 12.58 -44.20 -16.66
C ASP A 287 13.64 -44.93 -15.78
N GLU A 288 14.78 -44.27 -15.54
CA GLU A 288 15.85 -44.78 -14.71
C GLU A 288 15.90 -44.05 -13.36
N PHE A 289 16.24 -44.79 -12.31
CA PHE A 289 16.42 -44.25 -10.97
C PHE A 289 17.72 -44.77 -10.36
N TYR A 290 18.32 -43.97 -9.49
CA TYR A 290 19.61 -44.26 -8.88
C TYR A 290 19.56 -43.94 -7.39
N PHE A 291 19.89 -44.91 -6.56
CA PHE A 291 20.01 -44.72 -5.11
C PHE A 291 21.09 -43.67 -4.79
N ILE A 292 20.80 -42.78 -3.85
CA ILE A 292 21.75 -41.78 -3.36
C ILE A 292 22.09 -41.92 -1.88
N GLU A 293 21.08 -41.98 -1.00
CA GLU A 293 21.30 -42.08 0.44
C GLU A 293 20.07 -42.64 1.15
N VAL A 294 20.27 -43.06 2.40
CA VAL A 294 19.19 -43.31 3.35
C VAL A 294 19.30 -42.25 4.43
N ASN A 295 18.19 -41.59 4.73
CA ASN A 295 18.05 -40.75 5.91
C ASN A 295 17.45 -41.61 7.03
N PRO A 296 18.25 -42.09 8.00
CA PRO A 296 17.80 -43.08 8.97
C PRO A 296 17.01 -42.43 10.13
N ARG A 297 16.04 -41.59 9.80
CA ARG A 297 15.25 -40.77 10.72
C ARG A 297 13.99 -40.21 10.01
N VAL A 298 13.15 -39.52 10.78
CA VAL A 298 12.08 -38.68 10.23
C VAL A 298 12.66 -37.49 9.43
N GLN A 299 11.91 -37.01 8.46
CA GLN A 299 12.25 -35.85 7.63
C GLN A 299 11.27 -34.69 7.84
N VAL A 300 11.66 -33.49 7.42
CA VAL A 300 10.86 -32.27 7.59
C VAL A 300 9.52 -32.41 6.85
N GLU A 301 9.56 -33.04 5.69
CA GLU A 301 8.50 -33.31 4.72
C GLU A 301 7.69 -34.57 4.99
N HIS A 302 7.84 -35.23 6.16
CA HIS A 302 6.96 -36.37 6.52
C HIS A 302 5.47 -35.99 6.49
N THR A 303 5.15 -34.71 6.75
CA THR A 303 3.76 -34.21 6.86
C THR A 303 2.94 -34.44 5.61
N ILE A 304 3.52 -34.33 4.41
CA ILE A 304 2.79 -34.54 3.15
C ILE A 304 2.46 -36.02 2.93
N THR A 305 3.32 -36.94 3.37
CA THR A 305 3.04 -38.38 3.37
C THR A 305 1.91 -38.72 4.34
N GLU A 306 1.92 -38.16 5.55
CA GLU A 306 0.82 -38.36 6.51
C GLU A 306 -0.52 -37.87 5.94
N MET A 307 -0.54 -36.73 5.25
CA MET A 307 -1.77 -36.16 4.67
C MET A 307 -2.36 -37.02 3.54
N ILE A 308 -1.54 -37.72 2.76
CA ILE A 308 -2.04 -38.57 1.67
C ILE A 308 -2.31 -40.02 2.09
N THR A 309 -1.68 -40.52 3.15
CA THR A 309 -1.85 -41.92 3.60
C THR A 309 -2.75 -42.07 4.82
N GLY A 310 -2.93 -41.01 5.61
CA GLY A 310 -3.62 -41.06 6.90
C GLY A 310 -2.82 -41.74 8.02
N VAL A 311 -1.57 -42.15 7.76
CA VAL A 311 -0.69 -42.77 8.76
C VAL A 311 0.06 -41.68 9.53
N ASP A 312 -0.05 -41.68 10.87
CA ASP A 312 0.78 -40.83 11.72
C ASP A 312 2.17 -41.48 11.89
N ILE A 313 3.17 -40.89 11.23
CA ILE A 313 4.52 -41.43 11.19
C ILE A 313 5.17 -41.32 12.58
N VAL A 314 5.01 -40.18 13.26
CA VAL A 314 5.71 -39.94 14.54
C VAL A 314 5.13 -40.79 15.67
N GLN A 315 3.81 -40.98 15.74
CA GLN A 315 3.20 -41.94 16.65
C GLN A 315 3.70 -43.36 16.35
N SER A 316 3.75 -43.74 15.07
CA SER A 316 4.28 -45.04 14.65
C SER A 316 5.74 -45.24 15.13
N GLN A 317 6.59 -44.22 14.99
CA GLN A 317 7.98 -44.28 15.49
C GLN A 317 8.05 -44.59 16.98
N ILE A 318 7.23 -43.92 17.80
CA ILE A 318 7.21 -44.10 19.25
C ILE A 318 6.71 -45.50 19.61
N LEU A 319 5.61 -45.95 19.00
CA LEU A 319 5.02 -47.26 19.29
C LEU A 319 5.92 -48.42 18.83
N ILE A 320 6.60 -48.28 17.68
CA ILE A 320 7.60 -49.25 17.22
C ILE A 320 8.76 -49.32 18.23
N ALA A 321 9.21 -48.18 18.75
CA ALA A 321 10.27 -48.14 19.76
C ALA A 321 9.82 -48.74 21.11
N ASP A 322 8.52 -48.71 21.42
CA ASP A 322 7.90 -49.41 22.56
C ASP A 322 7.70 -50.92 22.31
N GLY A 323 8.13 -51.44 21.15
CA GLY A 323 8.11 -52.85 20.79
C GLY A 323 6.81 -53.34 20.13
N HIS A 324 5.94 -52.44 19.67
CA HIS A 324 4.73 -52.84 18.96
C HIS A 324 4.96 -53.14 17.47
N ALA A 325 4.36 -54.22 16.98
CA ALA A 325 4.35 -54.57 15.56
C ALA A 325 3.52 -53.57 14.72
N LEU A 326 3.95 -53.28 13.49
CA LEU A 326 3.33 -52.34 12.55
C LEU A 326 1.83 -52.61 12.36
N HIS A 327 1.49 -53.87 12.13
CA HIS A 327 0.12 -54.30 11.82
C HIS A 327 -0.73 -54.57 13.07
N SER A 328 -0.19 -54.30 14.27
CA SER A 328 -0.96 -54.41 15.49
C SER A 328 -2.09 -53.37 15.52
N LYS A 329 -3.17 -53.68 16.24
CA LYS A 329 -4.28 -52.74 16.44
C LYS A 329 -3.83 -51.42 17.09
N MET A 330 -2.72 -51.43 17.82
CA MET A 330 -2.21 -50.26 18.52
C MET A 330 -1.49 -49.28 17.58
N VAL A 331 -0.63 -49.80 16.69
CA VAL A 331 0.08 -48.97 15.70
C VAL A 331 -0.85 -48.62 14.53
N GLY A 332 -1.67 -49.57 14.09
CA GLY A 332 -2.71 -49.33 13.08
C GLY A 332 -2.19 -49.12 11.65
N VAL A 333 -0.94 -49.49 11.36
CA VAL A 333 -0.38 -49.39 10.00
C VAL A 333 -0.84 -50.62 9.20
N PRO A 334 -1.59 -50.42 8.09
CA PRO A 334 -2.11 -51.55 7.32
C PRO A 334 -0.99 -52.30 6.58
N LYS A 335 -1.33 -53.46 6.02
CA LYS A 335 -0.41 -54.18 5.12
C LYS A 335 -0.18 -53.38 3.85
N GLN A 336 0.92 -53.66 3.15
CA GLN A 336 1.37 -52.85 2.00
C GLN A 336 0.27 -52.68 0.93
N GLU A 337 -0.47 -53.74 0.64
CA GLU A 337 -1.57 -53.78 -0.33
C GLU A 337 -2.80 -52.92 0.05
N GLU A 338 -2.90 -52.53 1.32
CA GLU A 338 -4.00 -51.73 1.87
C GLU A 338 -3.59 -50.27 2.14
N VAL A 339 -2.29 -49.93 2.03
CA VAL A 339 -1.84 -48.53 2.08
C VAL A 339 -2.30 -47.84 0.80
N VAL A 340 -3.15 -46.82 0.93
CA VAL A 340 -3.72 -46.10 -0.22
C VAL A 340 -3.31 -44.63 -0.23
N VAL A 341 -3.18 -44.07 -1.43
CA VAL A 341 -2.98 -42.63 -1.63
C VAL A 341 -4.33 -41.93 -1.78
N HIS A 342 -4.57 -40.95 -0.93
CA HIS A 342 -5.71 -40.05 -1.03
C HIS A 342 -5.24 -38.68 -1.51
N GLY A 343 -5.44 -38.38 -2.80
CA GLY A 343 -5.16 -37.05 -3.36
C GLY A 343 -3.68 -36.67 -3.37
N PHE A 344 -3.41 -35.37 -3.26
CA PHE A 344 -2.09 -34.75 -3.32
C PHE A 344 -1.88 -33.81 -2.15
N ALA A 345 -0.66 -33.75 -1.64
CA ALA A 345 -0.22 -32.82 -0.63
C ALA A 345 1.04 -32.05 -1.06
N ILE A 346 1.13 -30.79 -0.66
CA ILE A 346 2.26 -29.89 -0.93
C ILE A 346 2.71 -29.28 0.39
N GLN A 347 4.00 -29.29 0.66
CA GLN A 347 4.60 -28.57 1.79
C GLN A 347 5.42 -27.38 1.30
N SER A 348 5.23 -26.22 1.91
CA SER A 348 6.07 -25.04 1.76
C SER A 348 6.60 -24.60 3.11
N ARG A 349 7.89 -24.25 3.18
CA ARG A 349 8.51 -23.72 4.39
C ARG A 349 8.55 -22.20 4.35
N VAL A 350 7.76 -21.56 5.21
CA VAL A 350 7.81 -20.11 5.40
C VAL A 350 8.98 -19.78 6.31
N THR A 351 9.94 -19.03 5.79
CA THR A 351 11.18 -18.63 6.49
C THR A 351 11.30 -17.11 6.60
N THR A 352 12.25 -16.63 7.40
CA THR A 352 12.62 -15.20 7.47
C THR A 352 13.56 -14.74 6.37
N GLU A 353 13.92 -15.62 5.43
CA GLU A 353 14.83 -15.28 4.34
C GLU A 353 14.19 -14.24 3.43
N ASP A 354 14.90 -13.14 3.17
CA ASP A 354 14.44 -12.10 2.26
C ASP A 354 14.86 -12.43 0.80
N PRO A 355 13.93 -12.78 -0.10
CA PRO A 355 14.27 -13.11 -1.48
C PRO A 355 14.90 -11.94 -2.25
N LEU A 356 14.64 -10.69 -1.83
CA LEU A 356 15.25 -9.49 -2.43
C LEU A 356 16.67 -9.23 -1.92
N ASN A 357 17.10 -9.91 -0.86
CA ASN A 357 18.42 -9.78 -0.26
C ASN A 357 19.14 -11.14 -0.22
N ASN A 358 19.18 -11.84 -1.36
CA ASN A 358 19.86 -13.13 -1.54
C ASN A 358 19.46 -14.24 -0.55
N PHE A 359 18.24 -14.17 -0.01
CA PHE A 359 17.70 -15.08 1.00
C PHE A 359 18.46 -15.00 2.32
N MET A 360 19.05 -13.85 2.65
CA MET A 360 19.61 -13.62 3.98
C MET A 360 18.46 -13.69 5.02
N PRO A 361 18.58 -14.51 6.07
CA PRO A 361 17.60 -14.57 7.14
C PRO A 361 17.46 -13.24 7.87
N ASP A 362 16.24 -12.70 7.90
CA ASP A 362 15.91 -11.52 8.70
C ASP A 362 15.75 -11.91 10.18
N THR A 363 15.99 -10.96 11.08
CA THR A 363 15.95 -11.14 12.53
C THR A 363 15.16 -10.02 13.19
N GLY A 364 14.67 -10.26 14.41
CA GLY A 364 13.93 -9.26 15.18
C GLY A 364 12.56 -9.74 15.63
N LYS A 365 11.70 -8.79 16.00
CA LYS A 365 10.43 -9.08 16.67
C LYS A 365 9.28 -9.19 15.68
N ILE A 366 8.50 -10.26 15.80
CA ILE A 366 7.22 -10.41 15.11
C ILE A 366 6.18 -9.53 15.80
N MET A 367 5.78 -8.45 15.13
CA MET A 367 4.81 -7.46 15.64
C MET A 367 3.37 -7.94 15.47
N ALA A 368 3.10 -8.67 14.39
CA ALA A 368 1.83 -9.32 14.15
C ALA A 368 2.06 -10.65 13.42
N TYR A 369 1.33 -11.68 13.84
CA TYR A 369 1.32 -12.99 13.22
C TYR A 369 -0.12 -13.45 13.08
N ARG A 370 -0.58 -13.64 11.84
CA ARG A 370 -1.83 -14.32 11.53
C ARG A 370 -1.53 -15.40 10.50
N SER A 371 -1.81 -16.64 10.86
CA SER A 371 -1.69 -17.78 9.95
C SER A 371 -2.92 -17.89 9.05
N GLY A 372 -2.76 -18.57 7.92
CA GLY A 372 -3.90 -19.12 7.19
C GLY A 372 -4.56 -20.27 7.97
N GLY A 373 -5.42 -21.03 7.28
CA GLY A 373 -6.12 -22.19 7.83
C GLY A 373 -7.27 -22.65 6.94
N GLY A 374 -8.20 -23.45 7.43
CA GLY A 374 -9.33 -23.98 6.65
C GLY A 374 -9.11 -25.41 6.14
N PHE A 375 -10.10 -25.96 5.44
CA PHE A 375 -10.10 -27.38 5.07
C PHE A 375 -8.94 -27.75 4.12
N GLY A 376 -8.25 -28.85 4.44
CA GLY A 376 -7.08 -29.32 3.70
C GLY A 376 -5.82 -28.49 3.95
N VAL A 377 -5.70 -27.82 5.10
CA VAL A 377 -4.51 -27.08 5.51
C VAL A 377 -4.03 -27.58 6.85
N ARG A 378 -2.75 -27.89 6.93
CA ARG A 378 -2.02 -28.29 8.13
C ARG A 378 -0.88 -27.30 8.37
N LEU A 379 -0.70 -26.90 9.63
CA LEU A 379 0.35 -25.97 10.05
C LEU A 379 1.18 -26.59 11.18
N ASP A 380 2.47 -26.73 10.91
CA ASP A 380 3.46 -27.16 11.89
C ASP A 380 4.38 -25.95 12.18
N THR A 381 4.05 -25.25 13.25
CA THR A 381 4.64 -23.97 13.61
C THR A 381 5.94 -24.16 14.40
N GLY A 382 6.99 -23.46 13.99
CA GLY A 382 8.23 -23.31 14.74
C GLY A 382 8.16 -22.15 15.73
N ASN A 383 9.14 -21.26 15.72
CA ASN A 383 9.18 -20.11 16.63
C ASN A 383 8.43 -18.87 16.09
N SER A 384 7.18 -19.05 15.66
CA SER A 384 6.38 -17.96 15.08
C SER A 384 5.04 -17.75 15.80
N PHE A 385 5.02 -16.77 16.69
CA PHE A 385 3.83 -16.30 17.40
C PHE A 385 3.90 -14.77 17.59
N GLN A 386 2.79 -14.16 17.98
CA GLN A 386 2.76 -12.71 18.20
C GLN A 386 3.72 -12.32 19.34
N GLY A 387 4.68 -11.46 19.04
CA GLY A 387 5.71 -11.01 19.99
C GLY A 387 6.98 -11.88 20.01
N ALA A 388 7.03 -12.98 19.26
CA ALA A 388 8.22 -13.82 19.16
C ALA A 388 9.43 -13.03 18.65
N VAL A 389 10.62 -13.35 19.17
CA VAL A 389 11.89 -12.75 18.75
C VAL A 389 12.66 -13.80 17.97
N ILE A 390 12.90 -13.52 16.69
CA ILE A 390 13.71 -14.37 15.82
C ILE A 390 15.17 -14.00 15.97
N THR A 391 15.97 -14.95 16.46
CA THR A 391 17.41 -14.81 16.71
C THR A 391 18.24 -15.26 15.52
N PRO A 392 19.49 -14.78 15.36
CA PRO A 392 20.38 -15.18 14.27
C PRO A 392 21.04 -16.56 14.43
N TYR A 393 20.79 -17.28 15.53
CA TYR A 393 21.58 -18.46 15.92
C TYR A 393 21.14 -19.78 15.29
N TYR A 394 19.90 -19.86 14.79
CA TYR A 394 19.27 -21.09 14.31
C TYR A 394 18.77 -20.95 12.87
N ASP A 395 18.08 -21.98 12.40
CA ASP A 395 17.38 -21.94 11.13
C ASP A 395 16.30 -20.84 11.09
N SER A 396 16.03 -20.37 9.87
CA SER A 396 15.11 -19.25 9.60
C SER A 396 13.64 -19.67 9.56
N LEU A 397 13.30 -20.92 9.90
CA LEU A 397 11.97 -21.48 9.78
C LEU A 397 10.98 -20.81 10.75
N LEU A 398 9.87 -20.31 10.20
CA LEU A 398 8.75 -19.80 10.97
C LEU A 398 7.66 -20.88 11.11
N VAL A 399 7.16 -21.38 9.99
CA VAL A 399 6.06 -22.35 9.94
C VAL A 399 6.15 -23.19 8.68
N LYS A 400 5.87 -24.49 8.81
CA LYS A 400 5.61 -25.37 7.66
C LYS A 400 4.13 -25.31 7.34
N VAL A 401 3.83 -25.03 6.08
CA VAL A 401 2.47 -25.00 5.57
C VAL A 401 2.30 -26.20 4.67
N THR A 402 1.39 -27.09 5.03
CA THR A 402 1.05 -28.27 4.22
C THR A 402 -0.37 -28.15 3.75
N THR A 403 -0.62 -28.36 2.46
CA THR A 403 -1.96 -28.30 1.87
C THR A 403 -2.29 -29.56 1.12
N TRP A 404 -3.54 -30.01 1.23
CA TRP A 404 -4.04 -31.25 0.68
C TRP A 404 -5.34 -31.07 -0.10
N ALA A 405 -5.48 -31.78 -1.22
CA ALA A 405 -6.71 -31.87 -1.99
C ALA A 405 -6.76 -33.14 -2.86
N LEU A 406 -7.90 -33.40 -3.49
CA LEU A 406 -8.07 -34.57 -4.37
C LEU A 406 -7.30 -34.43 -5.70
N THR A 407 -7.06 -33.21 -6.18
CA THR A 407 -6.21 -32.95 -7.34
C THR A 407 -5.04 -32.05 -6.96
N PHE A 408 -3.93 -32.15 -7.71
CA PHE A 408 -2.73 -31.37 -7.45
C PHE A 408 -2.97 -29.86 -7.61
N GLU A 409 -3.76 -29.45 -8.61
CA GLU A 409 -4.10 -28.04 -8.85
C GLU A 409 -4.90 -27.47 -7.68
N GLN A 410 -5.80 -28.25 -7.09
CA GLN A 410 -6.56 -27.83 -5.91
C GLN A 410 -5.65 -27.72 -4.67
N ALA A 411 -4.65 -28.59 -4.52
CA ALA A 411 -3.67 -28.50 -3.45
C ALA A 411 -2.80 -27.24 -3.63
N ALA A 412 -2.34 -26.97 -4.85
CA ALA A 412 -1.57 -25.77 -5.20
C ALA A 412 -2.39 -24.47 -5.00
N ALA A 413 -3.68 -24.46 -5.38
CA ALA A 413 -4.57 -23.32 -5.15
C ALA A 413 -4.80 -23.06 -3.64
N LYS A 414 -4.92 -24.12 -2.83
CA LYS A 414 -4.96 -24.00 -1.36
C LYS A 414 -3.65 -23.44 -0.81
N MET A 415 -2.50 -23.87 -1.33
CA MET A 415 -1.19 -23.34 -0.94
C MET A 415 -1.09 -21.85 -1.25
N GLU A 416 -1.42 -21.45 -2.49
CA GLU A 416 -1.44 -20.05 -2.91
C GLU A 416 -2.32 -19.21 -1.97
N ARG A 417 -3.55 -19.66 -1.70
CA ARG A 417 -4.48 -18.93 -0.86
C ARG A 417 -3.94 -18.78 0.59
N ASN A 418 -3.35 -19.83 1.17
CA ASN A 418 -2.72 -19.73 2.49
C ASN A 418 -1.57 -18.73 2.51
N LEU A 419 -0.64 -18.81 1.55
CA LEU A 419 0.49 -17.90 1.44
C LEU A 419 0.02 -16.44 1.33
N LYS A 420 -1.05 -16.20 0.57
CA LYS A 420 -1.70 -14.88 0.47
C LYS A 420 -2.42 -14.43 1.74
N GLU A 421 -2.93 -15.35 2.56
CA GLU A 421 -3.63 -15.04 3.81
C GLU A 421 -2.68 -14.71 4.96
N PHE A 422 -1.48 -15.29 4.98
CA PHE A 422 -0.48 -15.01 6.01
C PHE A 422 -0.25 -13.50 6.19
N ARG A 423 -0.30 -13.04 7.44
CA ARG A 423 0.09 -11.68 7.82
C ARG A 423 1.18 -11.77 8.86
N ILE A 424 2.42 -11.66 8.40
CA ILE A 424 3.61 -11.57 9.23
C ILE A 424 4.14 -10.13 9.09
N ARG A 425 4.39 -9.48 10.23
CA ARG A 425 4.84 -8.09 10.32
C ARG A 425 5.98 -7.96 11.32
N GLY A 426 6.88 -7.02 11.07
CA GLY A 426 8.09 -6.78 11.87
C GLY A 426 9.36 -7.36 11.24
N ILE A 427 9.22 -8.42 10.44
CA ILE A 427 10.31 -9.10 9.73
C ILE A 427 9.91 -9.43 8.28
N LYS A 428 10.89 -9.68 7.42
CA LYS A 428 10.73 -10.20 6.06
C LYS A 428 10.47 -11.70 6.05
N THR A 429 9.96 -12.20 4.93
CA THR A 429 9.65 -13.62 4.72
C THR A 429 9.83 -14.02 3.26
N ASN A 430 10.07 -15.30 3.01
CA ASN A 430 10.14 -15.88 1.67
C ASN A 430 8.77 -16.10 0.97
N ILE A 431 7.65 -15.73 1.60
CA ILE A 431 6.28 -15.94 1.06
C ILE A 431 6.10 -15.48 -0.39
N PRO A 432 6.55 -14.28 -0.82
CA PRO A 432 6.38 -13.85 -2.22
C PRO A 432 7.05 -14.80 -3.24
N PHE A 433 8.18 -15.40 -2.85
CA PHE A 433 8.87 -16.38 -3.67
C PHE A 433 8.10 -17.71 -3.75
N LEU A 434 7.60 -18.20 -2.61
CA LEU A 434 6.75 -19.40 -2.57
C LEU A 434 5.47 -19.23 -3.41
N GLU A 435 4.85 -18.04 -3.37
CA GLU A 435 3.69 -17.72 -4.22
C GLU A 435 4.00 -17.81 -5.71
N ASN A 436 5.20 -17.39 -6.12
CA ASN A 436 5.64 -17.49 -7.52
C ASN A 436 5.86 -18.96 -7.91
N VAL A 437 6.49 -19.76 -7.03
CA VAL A 437 6.75 -21.19 -7.26
C VAL A 437 5.46 -21.97 -7.50
N VAL A 438 4.48 -21.86 -6.59
CA VAL A 438 3.26 -22.68 -6.65
C VAL A 438 2.31 -22.31 -7.79
N LYS A 439 2.50 -21.14 -8.42
CA LYS A 439 1.77 -20.70 -9.62
C LYS A 439 2.52 -20.99 -10.92
N HIS A 440 3.78 -21.38 -10.83
CA HIS A 440 4.62 -21.54 -12.00
C HIS A 440 4.11 -22.69 -12.86
N LYS A 441 4.05 -22.49 -14.19
CA LYS A 441 3.51 -23.49 -15.12
C LYS A 441 4.22 -24.84 -14.97
N ASN A 442 5.55 -24.83 -14.94
CA ASN A 442 6.35 -26.05 -14.80
C ASN A 442 6.08 -26.77 -13.47
N PHE A 443 5.89 -26.03 -12.37
CA PHE A 443 5.52 -26.62 -11.08
C PHE A 443 4.16 -27.33 -11.18
N LEU A 444 3.16 -26.65 -11.76
CA LEU A 444 1.81 -27.19 -11.94
C LEU A 444 1.76 -28.39 -12.90
N SER A 445 2.58 -28.42 -13.95
CA SER A 445 2.63 -29.53 -14.91
C SER A 445 3.52 -30.70 -14.45
N GLY A 446 4.30 -30.54 -13.39
CA GLY A 446 5.32 -31.52 -13.00
C GLY A 446 6.63 -31.44 -13.81
N GLU A 447 6.72 -30.56 -14.81
CA GLU A 447 7.88 -30.43 -15.72
C GLU A 447 9.03 -29.62 -15.08
N TYR A 448 9.50 -30.07 -13.93
CA TYR A 448 10.62 -29.48 -13.18
C TYR A 448 11.63 -30.54 -12.75
N ASP A 449 12.85 -30.09 -12.50
CA ASP A 449 13.99 -30.88 -12.01
C ASP A 449 14.72 -30.09 -10.91
N THR A 450 15.81 -30.64 -10.34
CA THR A 450 16.56 -29.99 -9.26
C THR A 450 17.16 -28.62 -9.61
N SER A 451 17.21 -28.24 -10.89
CA SER A 451 17.67 -26.93 -11.37
C SER A 451 16.55 -25.91 -11.57
N PHE A 452 15.29 -26.28 -11.32
CA PHE A 452 14.11 -25.46 -11.64
C PHE A 452 14.18 -24.02 -11.09
N ILE A 453 14.50 -23.84 -9.81
CA ILE A 453 14.58 -22.49 -9.21
C ILE A 453 15.74 -21.70 -9.82
N ASP A 454 16.89 -22.33 -10.01
CA ASP A 454 18.09 -21.68 -10.55
C ASP A 454 17.92 -21.31 -12.04
N ALA A 455 17.08 -22.05 -12.78
CA ALA A 455 16.79 -21.85 -14.20
C ALA A 455 15.59 -20.92 -14.49
N SER A 456 14.87 -20.44 -13.47
CA SER A 456 13.64 -19.64 -13.62
C SER A 456 13.76 -18.24 -12.99
N PRO A 457 14.44 -17.27 -13.65
CA PRO A 457 14.62 -15.90 -13.14
C PRO A 457 13.32 -15.16 -12.78
N GLU A 458 12.22 -15.50 -13.45
CA GLU A 458 10.88 -14.94 -13.22
C GLU A 458 10.35 -15.20 -11.81
N LEU A 459 10.84 -16.24 -11.11
CA LEU A 459 10.47 -16.51 -9.71
C LEU A 459 10.92 -15.40 -8.75
N PHE A 460 11.91 -14.58 -9.16
CA PHE A 460 12.47 -13.48 -8.37
C PHE A 460 11.88 -12.11 -8.72
N LEU A 461 10.85 -12.07 -9.58
CA LEU A 461 10.10 -10.85 -9.88
C LEU A 461 8.95 -10.70 -8.89
N PHE A 462 9.08 -9.74 -7.97
CA PHE A 462 8.11 -9.51 -6.90
C PHE A 462 7.33 -8.20 -7.12
N PRO A 463 5.98 -8.25 -7.20
CA PRO A 463 5.19 -7.02 -7.31
C PRO A 463 5.27 -6.21 -6.01
N LYS A 464 5.33 -4.88 -6.11
CA LYS A 464 5.20 -3.99 -4.94
C LYS A 464 3.80 -4.14 -4.33
N ARG A 465 3.71 -4.87 -3.21
CA ARG A 465 2.45 -5.01 -2.46
C ARG A 465 2.01 -3.66 -1.90
N LYS A 466 0.76 -3.27 -2.17
CA LYS A 466 0.13 -2.08 -1.57
C LYS A 466 -0.16 -2.36 -0.10
N ASP A 467 0.09 -1.38 0.77
CA ASP A 467 -0.12 -1.48 2.22
C ASP A 467 -1.00 -0.34 2.76
N ARG A 468 -2.22 -0.24 2.20
CA ARG A 468 -3.15 0.86 2.50
C ARG A 468 -3.56 0.88 3.98
N GLY A 469 -3.78 -0.29 4.58
CA GLY A 469 -4.20 -0.42 5.98
C GLY A 469 -3.15 0.14 6.94
N THR A 470 -1.88 -0.26 6.80
CA THR A 470 -0.80 0.25 7.66
C THR A 470 -0.59 1.75 7.44
N LYS A 471 -0.64 2.24 6.20
CA LYS A 471 -0.54 3.69 5.91
C LYS A 471 -1.65 4.49 6.60
N MET A 472 -2.89 3.99 6.58
CA MET A 472 -4.03 4.63 7.24
C MET A 472 -3.88 4.63 8.77
N LEU A 473 -3.47 3.50 9.36
CA LEU A 473 -3.22 3.42 10.81
C LEU A 473 -2.05 4.31 11.24
N ASN A 474 -1.01 4.42 10.42
CA ASN A 474 0.10 5.34 10.66
C ASN A 474 -0.39 6.79 10.64
N TYR A 475 -1.20 7.19 9.64
CA TYR A 475 -1.78 8.53 9.60
C TYR A 475 -2.64 8.82 10.85
N ILE A 476 -3.55 7.91 11.22
CA ILE A 476 -4.39 8.04 12.42
C ILE A 476 -3.51 8.15 13.67
N GLY A 477 -2.51 7.28 13.82
CA GLY A 477 -1.59 7.28 14.95
C GLY A 477 -0.79 8.58 15.04
N THR A 478 -0.22 9.04 13.92
CA THR A 478 0.53 10.30 13.85
C THR A 478 -0.34 11.50 14.23
N VAL A 479 -1.54 11.64 13.67
CA VAL A 479 -2.44 12.76 13.97
C VAL A 479 -2.94 12.70 15.42
N THR A 480 -3.23 11.49 15.94
CA THR A 480 -3.68 11.30 17.32
C THR A 480 -2.59 11.69 18.33
N VAL A 481 -1.34 11.31 18.07
CA VAL A 481 -0.22 11.58 18.99
C VAL A 481 0.26 13.02 18.89
N ASN A 482 0.41 13.53 17.66
CA ASN A 482 1.11 14.80 17.37
C ASN A 482 0.18 15.98 17.05
N GLY A 483 -1.11 15.74 16.81
CA GLY A 483 -2.05 16.75 16.31
C GLY A 483 -1.97 16.95 14.79
N PHE A 484 -2.78 17.88 14.27
CA PHE A 484 -2.82 18.23 12.84
C PHE A 484 -2.02 19.52 12.57
N PRO A 485 -1.19 19.60 11.51
CA PRO A 485 -0.43 20.81 11.19
C PRO A 485 -1.33 22.04 11.03
N GLY A 486 -0.98 23.14 11.71
CA GLY A 486 -1.75 24.39 11.71
C GLY A 486 -2.93 24.44 12.69
N VAL A 487 -3.39 23.30 13.21
CA VAL A 487 -4.43 23.23 14.27
C VAL A 487 -3.81 22.89 15.63
N GLY A 488 -2.70 22.14 15.62
CA GLY A 488 -2.04 21.63 16.81
C GLY A 488 -2.71 20.38 17.39
N LYS A 489 -2.33 20.03 18.61
CA LYS A 489 -2.92 18.90 19.34
C LYS A 489 -4.15 19.36 20.10
N LYS A 490 -5.31 18.79 19.74
CA LYS A 490 -6.59 19.02 20.41
C LYS A 490 -7.29 17.68 20.64
N GLU A 491 -8.11 17.61 21.68
CA GLU A 491 -9.02 16.48 21.86
C GLU A 491 -10.05 16.46 20.74
N LYS A 492 -10.32 15.29 20.17
CA LYS A 492 -11.27 15.14 19.05
C LYS A 492 -12.68 15.42 19.57
N PRO A 493 -13.38 16.46 19.09
CA PRO A 493 -14.77 16.70 19.49
C PRO A 493 -15.67 15.54 19.04
N ILE A 494 -16.69 15.26 19.83
CA ILE A 494 -17.74 14.29 19.49
C ILE A 494 -18.84 15.09 18.78
N PHE A 495 -19.13 14.73 17.53
CA PHE A 495 -20.22 15.29 16.76
C PHE A 495 -21.27 14.21 16.46
N PRO A 496 -22.57 14.57 16.42
CA PRO A 496 -23.56 13.72 15.78
C PRO A 496 -23.28 13.62 14.28
N ASP A 497 -23.87 12.61 13.63
CA ASP A 497 -23.85 12.52 12.17
C ASP A 497 -24.55 13.73 11.56
N ALA A 498 -23.96 14.29 10.49
CA ALA A 498 -24.56 15.40 9.77
C ALA A 498 -25.91 15.00 9.17
N ARG A 499 -26.89 15.89 9.25
CA ARG A 499 -28.23 15.68 8.67
C ARG A 499 -28.16 15.69 7.14
N ILE A 500 -28.05 14.51 6.51
CA ILE A 500 -28.09 14.37 5.04
C ILE A 500 -29.56 14.32 4.59
N PRO A 501 -30.00 15.17 3.64
CA PRO A 501 -31.35 15.11 3.09
C PRO A 501 -31.63 13.75 2.44
N ASN A 502 -32.76 13.13 2.79
CA ASN A 502 -33.18 11.88 2.18
C ASN A 502 -33.69 12.13 0.75
N VAL A 503 -33.11 11.45 -0.23
CA VAL A 503 -33.50 11.52 -1.64
C VAL A 503 -33.84 10.13 -2.16
N ILE A 504 -34.80 10.06 -3.10
CA ILE A 504 -35.24 8.79 -3.67
C ILE A 504 -34.30 8.42 -4.82
N HIS A 505 -33.31 7.57 -4.54
CA HIS A 505 -32.28 7.19 -5.52
C HIS A 505 -32.83 6.43 -6.74
N SER A 506 -34.00 5.79 -6.61
CA SER A 506 -34.64 5.05 -7.72
C SER A 506 -35.29 5.96 -8.77
N GLU A 507 -35.57 7.22 -8.44
CA GLU A 507 -36.13 8.17 -9.40
C GLU A 507 -35.03 8.67 -10.35
N PRO A 508 -35.33 8.82 -11.66
CA PRO A 508 -34.38 9.40 -12.60
C PRO A 508 -34.06 10.84 -12.18
N MET A 509 -32.82 11.26 -12.41
CA MET A 509 -32.42 12.64 -12.14
C MET A 509 -33.11 13.57 -13.14
N GLN A 510 -33.73 14.65 -12.65
CA GLN A 510 -34.36 15.65 -13.51
C GLN A 510 -33.30 16.36 -14.35
N ASN A 511 -33.54 16.49 -15.66
CA ASN A 511 -32.67 17.27 -16.55
C ASN A 511 -32.58 18.72 -16.07
N GLY A 512 -31.36 19.25 -16.03
CA GLY A 512 -31.06 20.63 -15.66
C GLY A 512 -30.30 21.36 -16.76
N THR A 513 -29.58 22.40 -16.37
CA THR A 513 -28.82 23.27 -17.29
C THR A 513 -27.69 22.54 -18.02
N LYS A 514 -27.16 21.45 -17.44
CA LYS A 514 -26.15 20.62 -18.11
C LYS A 514 -26.68 19.97 -19.39
N GLN A 515 -27.90 19.45 -19.36
CA GLN A 515 -28.53 18.83 -20.53
C GLN A 515 -28.80 19.88 -21.61
N ILE A 516 -29.13 21.11 -21.25
CA ILE A 516 -29.31 22.21 -22.21
C ILE A 516 -27.99 22.49 -22.94
N LEU A 517 -26.86 22.56 -22.22
CA LEU A 517 -25.55 22.73 -22.83
C LEU A 517 -25.18 21.55 -23.75
N ASP A 518 -25.43 20.32 -23.31
CA ASP A 518 -25.08 19.12 -24.08
C ASP A 518 -25.91 18.98 -25.36
N GLU A 519 -27.21 19.32 -25.29
CA GLU A 519 -28.15 19.18 -26.41
C GLU A 519 -28.09 20.36 -27.38
N ARG A 520 -27.87 21.57 -26.88
CA ARG A 520 -28.01 22.82 -27.66
C ARG A 520 -26.72 23.63 -27.81
N GLY A 521 -25.63 23.18 -27.19
CA GLY A 521 -24.35 23.88 -27.20
C GLY A 521 -24.36 25.19 -26.42
N ALA A 522 -23.22 25.88 -26.45
CA ALA A 522 -23.00 27.12 -25.69
C ALA A 522 -24.00 28.23 -26.05
N ASP A 523 -24.18 28.51 -27.34
CA ASP A 523 -25.11 29.54 -27.82
C ASP A 523 -26.57 29.21 -27.49
N GLY A 524 -26.93 27.92 -27.54
CA GLY A 524 -28.26 27.45 -27.14
C GLY A 524 -28.54 27.67 -25.65
N LEU A 525 -27.53 27.47 -24.79
CA LEU A 525 -27.63 27.80 -23.38
C LEU A 525 -27.73 29.32 -23.16
N VAL A 526 -26.91 30.12 -23.83
CA VAL A 526 -26.97 31.60 -23.75
C VAL A 526 -28.36 32.09 -24.11
N LYS A 527 -28.93 31.59 -25.20
CA LYS A 527 -30.29 31.94 -25.62
C LYS A 527 -31.33 31.53 -24.57
N TRP A 528 -31.19 30.33 -24.00
CA TRP A 528 -32.07 29.87 -22.92
C TRP A 528 -32.00 30.78 -21.70
N VAL A 529 -30.81 31.27 -21.30
CA VAL A 529 -30.63 32.24 -20.20
C VAL A 529 -31.36 33.55 -20.51
N GLN A 530 -31.19 34.10 -21.72
CA GLN A 530 -31.86 35.35 -22.13
C GLN A 530 -33.39 35.23 -22.15
N ASP A 531 -33.92 34.03 -22.38
CA ASP A 531 -35.37 33.77 -22.38
C ASP A 531 -35.95 33.61 -20.96
N GLN A 532 -35.11 33.53 -19.93
CA GLN A 532 -35.58 33.44 -18.54
C GLN A 532 -36.07 34.81 -18.02
N LYS A 533 -37.31 34.83 -17.52
CA LYS A 533 -37.82 36.01 -16.79
C LYS A 533 -37.26 36.09 -15.37
N ARG A 534 -37.13 34.93 -14.72
CA ARG A 534 -36.65 34.78 -13.35
C ARG A 534 -35.13 34.86 -13.31
N VAL A 535 -34.58 35.44 -12.25
CA VAL A 535 -33.14 35.41 -12.04
C VAL A 535 -32.69 33.96 -11.82
N LEU A 536 -31.56 33.59 -12.39
CA LEU A 536 -30.94 32.30 -12.16
C LEU A 536 -29.90 32.37 -11.04
N LEU A 537 -29.66 31.24 -10.38
CA LEU A 537 -28.76 31.14 -9.23
C LEU A 537 -27.57 30.22 -9.54
N THR A 538 -26.37 30.70 -9.21
CA THR A 538 -25.16 29.89 -9.11
C THR A 538 -24.84 29.61 -7.66
N ASP A 539 -24.76 28.34 -7.25
CA ASP A 539 -24.38 28.00 -5.87
C ASP A 539 -22.85 27.97 -5.71
N THR A 540 -22.31 28.82 -4.84
CA THR A 540 -20.87 28.91 -4.55
C THR A 540 -20.43 28.11 -3.31
N THR A 541 -21.36 27.37 -2.69
CA THR A 541 -21.11 26.64 -1.44
C THR A 541 -19.92 25.68 -1.56
N PHE A 542 -19.70 25.08 -2.73
CA PHE A 542 -18.66 24.09 -2.98
C PHE A 542 -17.28 24.70 -3.30
N ARG A 543 -17.19 26.03 -3.45
CA ARG A 543 -15.95 26.74 -3.82
C ARG A 543 -15.76 28.03 -3.03
N ASP A 544 -16.39 29.12 -3.42
CA ASP A 544 -16.05 30.44 -2.88
C ASP A 544 -16.50 30.63 -1.43
N ALA A 545 -17.62 30.03 -1.04
CA ALA A 545 -18.14 30.17 0.31
C ALA A 545 -17.15 29.66 1.37
N HIS A 546 -16.65 28.44 1.20
CA HIS A 546 -15.65 27.89 2.11
C HIS A 546 -14.23 28.42 1.87
N GLN A 547 -13.93 28.93 0.67
CA GLN A 547 -12.71 29.70 0.43
C GLN A 547 -12.66 30.95 1.30
N SER A 548 -13.79 31.65 1.43
CA SER A 548 -13.94 32.87 2.22
C SER A 548 -14.09 32.64 3.71
N LEU A 549 -14.88 31.63 4.12
CA LEU A 549 -15.22 31.40 5.54
C LEU A 549 -14.24 30.46 6.25
N LEU A 550 -13.72 29.45 5.54
CA LEU A 550 -13.05 28.28 6.13
C LEU A 550 -11.66 28.03 5.54
N ALA A 551 -11.01 29.07 5.01
CA ALA A 551 -9.70 28.98 4.37
C ALA A 551 -9.59 27.86 3.31
N THR A 552 -10.67 27.64 2.57
CA THR A 552 -10.78 26.62 1.51
C THR A 552 -10.63 25.18 2.02
N ARG A 553 -10.92 24.90 3.30
CA ARG A 553 -10.62 23.60 3.93
C ARG A 553 -11.70 22.54 3.77
N VAL A 554 -12.86 22.85 3.18
CA VAL A 554 -13.90 21.84 2.95
C VAL A 554 -13.37 20.74 2.03
N ARG A 555 -13.57 19.49 2.48
CA ARG A 555 -12.96 18.29 1.91
C ARG A 555 -13.89 17.58 0.93
N THR A 556 -13.30 16.83 0.02
CA THR A 556 -14.04 15.99 -0.95
C THR A 556 -15.05 15.07 -0.27
N LYS A 557 -14.72 14.51 0.91
CA LYS A 557 -15.63 13.64 1.67
C LYS A 557 -16.98 14.30 2.00
N ASP A 558 -16.97 15.56 2.39
CA ASP A 558 -18.20 16.24 2.80
C ASP A 558 -18.98 16.72 1.56
N LEU A 559 -18.27 17.17 0.52
CA LEU A 559 -18.89 17.49 -0.77
C LEU A 559 -19.57 16.26 -1.39
N HIS A 560 -18.90 15.10 -1.38
CA HIS A 560 -19.41 13.84 -1.92
C HIS A 560 -20.78 13.46 -1.35
N HIS A 561 -20.96 13.58 -0.03
CA HIS A 561 -22.20 13.18 0.63
C HIS A 561 -23.40 14.06 0.27
N ILE A 562 -23.17 15.33 -0.06
CA ILE A 562 -24.25 16.30 -0.34
C ILE A 562 -24.44 16.61 -1.83
N ALA A 563 -23.51 16.19 -2.68
CA ALA A 563 -23.54 16.42 -4.12
C ALA A 563 -24.85 15.94 -4.79
N GLU A 564 -25.16 14.64 -4.68
CA GLU A 564 -26.38 14.08 -5.27
C GLU A 564 -27.67 14.69 -4.68
N PRO A 565 -27.81 14.87 -3.36
CA PRO A 565 -28.91 15.65 -2.80
C PRO A 565 -29.05 17.06 -3.40
N THR A 566 -27.97 17.83 -3.51
CA THR A 566 -28.00 19.17 -4.12
C THR A 566 -28.52 19.11 -5.56
N ALA A 567 -27.98 18.20 -6.38
CA ALA A 567 -28.35 18.04 -7.78
C ALA A 567 -29.82 17.62 -7.99
N ARG A 568 -30.35 16.74 -7.13
CA ARG A 568 -31.75 16.30 -7.21
C ARG A 568 -32.73 17.34 -6.69
N MET A 569 -32.36 18.04 -5.63
CA MET A 569 -33.26 18.97 -4.94
C MET A 569 -33.26 20.37 -5.55
N LEU A 570 -32.20 20.75 -6.26
CA LEU A 570 -32.06 22.04 -6.93
C LEU A 570 -31.66 21.88 -8.42
N PRO A 571 -32.45 21.17 -9.25
CA PRO A 571 -32.11 20.91 -10.65
C PRO A 571 -32.12 22.17 -11.53
N ASN A 572 -32.74 23.26 -11.05
CA ASN A 572 -32.89 24.53 -11.75
C ASN A 572 -31.77 25.54 -11.47
N LEU A 573 -30.72 25.16 -10.72
CA LEU A 573 -29.52 26.00 -10.60
C LEU A 573 -28.93 26.28 -11.98
N PHE A 574 -28.44 27.50 -12.20
CA PHE A 574 -27.62 27.77 -13.39
C PHE A 574 -26.39 26.87 -13.36
N SER A 575 -25.59 27.00 -12.29
CA SER A 575 -24.40 26.18 -12.09
C SER A 575 -24.14 25.97 -10.60
N ALA A 576 -23.28 25.00 -10.29
CA ALA A 576 -22.60 24.89 -9.01
C ALA A 576 -21.14 25.30 -9.22
N GLU A 577 -20.69 26.34 -8.55
CA GLU A 577 -19.29 26.71 -8.53
C GLU A 577 -18.56 25.81 -7.54
N MET A 578 -17.74 24.91 -8.06
CA MET A 578 -17.18 23.78 -7.31
C MET A 578 -15.67 23.58 -7.52
N TRP A 579 -15.04 24.42 -8.33
CA TRP A 579 -13.64 24.28 -8.71
C TRP A 579 -12.92 25.60 -9.02
N GLY A 580 -11.60 25.54 -9.17
CA GLY A 580 -10.77 26.72 -9.42
C GLY A 580 -10.59 27.58 -8.18
N GLY A 581 -10.12 28.81 -8.37
CA GLY A 581 -9.66 29.64 -7.26
C GLY A 581 -8.58 28.93 -6.43
N ALA A 582 -8.70 28.96 -5.10
CA ALA A 582 -7.70 28.34 -4.22
C ALA A 582 -7.87 26.82 -4.04
N THR A 583 -9.00 26.23 -4.50
CA THR A 583 -9.33 24.83 -4.20
C THR A 583 -8.31 23.83 -4.74
N PHE A 584 -7.73 24.12 -5.91
CA PHE A 584 -6.77 23.24 -6.58
C PHE A 584 -5.49 23.03 -5.76
N ASP A 585 -4.82 24.12 -5.38
CA ASP A 585 -3.60 24.05 -4.57
C ASP A 585 -3.91 23.57 -3.15
N VAL A 586 -5.00 24.05 -2.53
CA VAL A 586 -5.33 23.70 -1.15
C VAL A 586 -5.63 22.21 -0.98
N ALA A 587 -6.33 21.60 -1.94
CA ALA A 587 -6.60 20.16 -1.94
C ALA A 587 -5.30 19.36 -1.87
N TYR A 588 -4.35 19.60 -2.78
CA TYR A 588 -3.07 18.90 -2.79
C TYR A 588 -2.19 19.27 -1.58
N ARG A 589 -2.08 20.56 -1.26
CA ARG A 589 -1.11 21.07 -0.29
C ARG A 589 -1.51 20.76 1.15
N PHE A 590 -2.75 21.06 1.51
CA PHE A 590 -3.20 21.02 2.91
C PHE A 590 -4.12 19.84 3.21
N LEU A 591 -4.99 19.45 2.28
CA LEU A 591 -5.95 18.37 2.50
C LEU A 591 -5.37 16.99 2.12
N LYS A 592 -4.28 16.97 1.35
CA LYS A 592 -3.63 15.76 0.82
C LYS A 592 -4.59 14.90 0.00
N GLU A 593 -5.44 15.54 -0.79
CA GLU A 593 -6.38 14.92 -1.72
C GLU A 593 -6.28 15.55 -3.11
N ASP A 594 -6.71 14.82 -4.13
CA ASP A 594 -6.59 15.22 -5.52
C ASP A 594 -7.84 16.03 -5.95
N PRO A 595 -7.70 17.30 -6.40
CA PRO A 595 -8.82 18.08 -6.90
C PRO A 595 -9.46 17.49 -8.17
N TRP A 596 -8.72 16.74 -8.99
CA TRP A 596 -9.28 16.05 -10.16
C TRP A 596 -10.18 14.88 -9.76
N GLU A 597 -9.77 14.10 -8.75
CA GLU A 597 -10.65 13.05 -8.18
C GLU A 597 -11.92 13.67 -7.60
N ARG A 598 -11.81 14.83 -6.92
CA ARG A 598 -12.97 15.61 -6.46
C ARG A 598 -13.89 15.98 -7.63
N LEU A 599 -13.35 16.51 -8.72
CA LEU A 599 -14.13 16.90 -9.90
C LEU A 599 -14.88 15.71 -10.50
N LEU A 600 -14.18 14.60 -10.74
CA LEU A 600 -14.77 13.40 -11.35
C LEU A 600 -15.86 12.78 -10.47
N ASP A 601 -15.61 12.66 -9.16
CA ASP A 601 -16.56 12.11 -8.20
C ASP A 601 -17.83 12.97 -8.09
N LEU A 602 -17.68 14.29 -7.98
CA LEU A 602 -18.82 15.20 -7.97
C LEU A 602 -19.57 15.20 -9.31
N ARG A 603 -18.86 15.06 -10.44
CA ARG A 603 -19.47 15.05 -11.77
C ARG A 603 -20.40 13.86 -11.95
N GLU A 604 -19.99 12.68 -11.47
CA GLU A 604 -20.82 11.46 -11.45
C GLU A 604 -22.06 11.64 -10.57
N LYS A 605 -21.93 12.34 -9.43
CA LYS A 605 -23.02 12.56 -8.49
C LYS A 605 -24.01 13.65 -8.89
N MET A 606 -23.59 14.62 -9.70
CA MET A 606 -24.39 15.79 -10.07
C MET A 606 -24.58 15.93 -11.59
N PRO A 607 -24.94 14.91 -12.37
CA PRO A 607 -24.87 14.94 -13.84
C PRO A 607 -25.79 15.96 -14.54
N ASN A 608 -26.70 16.62 -13.84
CA ASN A 608 -27.71 17.53 -14.38
C ASN A 608 -27.43 19.03 -14.21
N VAL A 609 -26.51 19.41 -13.32
CA VAL A 609 -26.17 20.83 -13.05
C VAL A 609 -24.85 21.19 -13.72
N LEU A 610 -24.73 22.39 -14.30
CA LEU A 610 -23.46 22.86 -14.86
C LEU A 610 -22.40 23.00 -13.76
N PHE A 611 -21.18 22.55 -14.03
CA PHE A 611 -20.05 22.80 -13.14
C PHE A 611 -19.30 24.06 -13.56
N GLN A 612 -19.19 24.99 -12.63
CA GLN A 612 -18.50 26.25 -12.82
C GLN A 612 -17.17 26.26 -12.07
N MET A 613 -16.15 26.83 -12.70
CA MET A 613 -14.88 27.12 -12.06
C MET A 613 -14.45 28.58 -12.23
N LEU A 614 -13.69 29.07 -11.25
CA LEU A 614 -12.97 30.34 -11.36
C LEU A 614 -11.58 30.10 -11.96
N LEU A 615 -11.30 30.69 -13.11
CA LEU A 615 -10.05 30.56 -13.86
C LEU A 615 -9.38 31.94 -14.00
N ARG A 616 -8.14 32.07 -13.54
CA ARG A 616 -7.34 33.27 -13.85
C ARG A 616 -6.68 33.09 -15.21
N SER A 617 -6.86 34.04 -16.12
CA SER A 617 -6.50 33.84 -17.53
C SER A 617 -5.01 33.58 -17.76
N SER A 618 -4.13 34.29 -17.06
CA SER A 618 -2.67 34.23 -17.25
C SER A 618 -2.02 32.96 -16.70
N ASN A 619 -2.71 32.21 -15.83
CA ASN A 619 -2.09 31.08 -15.14
C ASN A 619 -3.03 29.99 -14.61
N ALA A 620 -4.27 29.96 -15.11
CA ALA A 620 -5.30 29.03 -14.71
C ALA A 620 -5.59 29.04 -13.19
N VAL A 621 -4.93 28.14 -12.45
CA VAL A 621 -5.08 27.93 -11.00
C VAL A 621 -3.74 27.95 -10.24
N GLY A 622 -2.65 28.36 -10.91
CA GLY A 622 -1.31 28.42 -10.31
C GLY A 622 -0.95 29.79 -9.72
N TYR A 623 0.35 30.04 -9.52
CA TYR A 623 0.87 31.27 -8.87
C TYR A 623 1.97 31.99 -9.66
N LYS A 624 2.24 31.55 -10.89
CA LYS A 624 3.21 32.16 -11.82
C LYS A 624 2.56 32.34 -13.17
N ASN A 625 3.13 33.14 -14.07
CA ASN A 625 2.72 33.09 -15.47
C ASN A 625 3.11 31.77 -16.12
N TYR A 626 2.21 31.26 -16.95
CA TYR A 626 2.45 30.07 -17.75
C TYR A 626 2.31 30.38 -19.23
N PRO A 627 3.05 29.67 -20.10
CA PRO A 627 2.88 29.82 -21.54
C PRO A 627 1.48 29.37 -21.99
N ASP A 628 1.01 29.95 -23.09
CA ASP A 628 -0.34 29.77 -23.64
C ASP A 628 -0.75 28.30 -23.80
N ASN A 629 0.18 27.45 -24.26
CA ASN A 629 -0.06 26.03 -24.45
C ASN A 629 -0.43 25.30 -23.16
N LEU A 630 0.09 25.75 -22.00
CA LEU A 630 -0.27 25.19 -20.70
C LEU A 630 -1.70 25.61 -20.32
N ILE A 631 -2.07 26.87 -20.56
CA ILE A 631 -3.43 27.37 -20.30
C ILE A 631 -4.44 26.61 -21.15
N GLN A 632 -4.17 26.49 -22.45
CA GLN A 632 -4.99 25.73 -23.39
C GLN A 632 -5.14 24.28 -22.93
N LYS A 633 -4.04 23.61 -22.56
CA LYS A 633 -4.09 22.22 -22.13
C LYS A 633 -4.85 22.05 -20.81
N PHE A 634 -4.70 22.99 -19.87
CA PHE A 634 -5.43 22.96 -18.61
C PHE A 634 -6.94 23.10 -18.84
N VAL A 635 -7.36 24.03 -19.71
CA VAL A 635 -8.76 24.21 -20.10
C VAL A 635 -9.31 22.94 -20.76
N GLU A 636 -8.58 22.38 -21.73
CA GLU A 636 -8.96 21.14 -22.42
C GLU A 636 -9.20 19.98 -21.43
N CYS A 637 -8.24 19.73 -20.53
CA CYS A 637 -8.37 18.69 -19.50
C CYS A 637 -9.51 18.96 -18.52
N SER A 638 -9.72 20.22 -18.13
CA SER A 638 -10.80 20.61 -17.22
C SER A 638 -12.19 20.41 -17.85
N ALA A 639 -12.32 20.77 -19.13
CA ALA A 639 -13.55 20.57 -19.89
C ALA A 639 -13.86 19.08 -20.09
N GLN A 640 -12.84 18.27 -20.41
CA GLN A 640 -12.97 16.81 -20.54
C GLN A 640 -13.36 16.13 -19.21
N ALA A 641 -12.82 16.60 -18.08
CA ALA A 641 -13.12 16.06 -16.77
C ALA A 641 -14.51 16.48 -16.24
N GLY A 642 -15.13 17.52 -16.81
CA GLY A 642 -16.53 17.85 -16.57
C GLY A 642 -16.83 19.29 -16.13
N ILE A 643 -15.87 20.22 -16.23
CA ILE A 643 -16.16 21.65 -16.10
C ILE A 643 -16.93 22.15 -17.33
N ASP A 644 -17.96 22.94 -17.09
CA ASP A 644 -18.88 23.43 -18.11
C ASP A 644 -18.84 24.95 -18.30
N VAL A 645 -18.62 25.68 -17.20
CA VAL A 645 -18.54 27.14 -17.19
C VAL A 645 -17.19 27.57 -16.63
N PHE A 646 -16.42 28.31 -17.43
CA PHE A 646 -15.16 28.90 -17.03
C PHE A 646 -15.37 30.39 -16.82
N ARG A 647 -15.39 30.83 -15.56
CA ARG A 647 -15.35 32.24 -15.21
C ARG A 647 -13.91 32.73 -15.31
N ILE A 648 -13.60 33.39 -16.41
CA ILE A 648 -12.28 33.85 -16.79
C ILE A 648 -12.13 35.30 -16.34
N PHE A 649 -11.15 35.57 -15.48
CA PHE A 649 -10.84 36.93 -15.06
C PHE A 649 -9.34 37.20 -15.14
N ASP A 650 -8.99 38.48 -15.28
CA ASP A 650 -7.64 39.00 -15.12
C ASP A 650 -7.58 39.90 -13.89
N SER A 651 -6.47 39.87 -13.16
CA SER A 651 -6.35 40.61 -11.89
C SER A 651 -6.29 42.13 -12.04
N LEU A 652 -6.09 42.62 -13.27
CA LEU A 652 -6.00 44.04 -13.62
C LEU A 652 -7.07 44.45 -14.64
N ASN A 653 -8.04 43.58 -14.94
CA ASN A 653 -9.02 43.72 -16.03
C ASN A 653 -8.37 43.89 -17.42
N TRP A 654 -7.20 43.28 -17.64
CA TRP A 654 -6.50 43.38 -18.91
C TRP A 654 -7.06 42.36 -19.92
N VAL A 655 -7.90 42.83 -20.85
CA VAL A 655 -8.63 41.97 -21.80
C VAL A 655 -7.72 41.16 -22.71
N GLU A 656 -6.61 41.74 -23.15
CA GLU A 656 -5.63 41.03 -23.98
C GLU A 656 -5.10 39.79 -23.28
N GLY A 657 -4.84 39.88 -21.97
CA GLY A 657 -4.43 38.75 -21.14
C GLY A 657 -5.51 37.69 -20.94
N MET A 658 -6.77 37.94 -21.33
CA MET A 658 -7.88 36.99 -21.23
C MET A 658 -8.16 36.21 -22.51
N ARG A 659 -7.74 36.71 -23.68
CA ARG A 659 -8.09 36.15 -24.99
C ARG A 659 -7.74 34.66 -25.12
N VAL A 660 -6.52 34.28 -24.75
CA VAL A 660 -6.04 32.89 -24.84
C VAL A 660 -6.95 31.92 -24.08
N ALA A 661 -7.38 32.28 -22.88
CA ALA A 661 -8.26 31.44 -22.07
C ALA A 661 -9.70 31.42 -22.63
N ILE A 662 -10.20 32.55 -23.14
CA ILE A 662 -11.53 32.65 -23.75
C ILE A 662 -11.59 31.75 -24.99
N ASP A 663 -10.63 31.89 -25.89
CA ASP A 663 -10.54 31.09 -27.12
C ASP A 663 -10.43 29.60 -26.80
N ALA A 664 -9.54 29.22 -25.87
CA ALA A 664 -9.38 27.83 -25.45
C ALA A 664 -10.68 27.21 -24.90
N VAL A 665 -11.47 27.99 -24.15
CA VAL A 665 -12.75 27.50 -23.61
C VAL A 665 -13.78 27.33 -24.74
N ARG A 666 -13.84 28.29 -25.67
CA ARG A 666 -14.73 28.22 -26.84
C ARG A 666 -14.40 27.01 -27.70
N ASP A 667 -13.12 26.72 -27.92
CA ASP A 667 -12.65 25.56 -28.70
C ASP A 667 -13.07 24.21 -28.10
N THR A 668 -13.32 24.16 -26.79
CA THR A 668 -13.84 22.96 -26.10
C THR A 668 -15.36 22.84 -26.14
N GLY A 669 -16.08 23.81 -26.72
CA GLY A 669 -17.54 23.87 -26.73
C GLY A 669 -18.18 24.22 -25.38
N LYS A 670 -17.41 24.76 -24.45
CA LYS A 670 -17.84 25.13 -23.09
C LYS A 670 -18.16 26.63 -22.98
N ILE A 671 -18.73 27.04 -21.84
CA ILE A 671 -19.13 28.44 -21.61
C ILE A 671 -17.93 29.25 -21.10
N ALA A 672 -17.45 30.15 -21.94
CA ALA A 672 -16.56 31.24 -21.55
C ALA A 672 -17.36 32.42 -20.94
N GLU A 673 -17.26 32.60 -19.63
CA GLU A 673 -17.74 33.79 -18.93
C GLU A 673 -16.57 34.75 -18.73
N ALA A 674 -16.50 35.83 -19.52
CA ALA A 674 -15.41 36.81 -19.44
C ALA A 674 -15.76 37.89 -18.42
N THR A 675 -14.86 38.11 -17.46
CA THR A 675 -15.22 38.75 -16.19
C THR A 675 -14.49 40.06 -15.98
N MET A 676 -15.24 41.13 -15.72
CA MET A 676 -14.69 42.37 -15.16
C MET A 676 -14.68 42.31 -13.63
N CYS A 677 -13.56 42.63 -13.02
CA CYS A 677 -13.48 42.86 -11.59
C CYS A 677 -13.94 44.28 -11.25
N TYR A 678 -14.86 44.41 -10.31
CA TYR A 678 -15.37 45.70 -9.85
C TYR A 678 -14.47 46.28 -8.75
N THR A 679 -14.10 47.55 -8.87
CA THR A 679 -13.35 48.32 -7.86
C THR A 679 -13.82 49.78 -7.85
N GLY A 680 -13.54 50.50 -6.78
CA GLY A 680 -13.97 51.88 -6.64
C GLY A 680 -15.47 52.04 -6.43
N ASP A 681 -15.98 53.19 -6.83
CA ASP A 681 -17.39 53.56 -6.72
C ASP A 681 -17.79 54.42 -7.91
N ILE A 682 -18.65 53.90 -8.79
CA ILE A 682 -19.11 54.63 -9.99
C ILE A 682 -19.90 55.90 -9.66
N HIS A 683 -20.33 56.06 -8.40
CA HIS A 683 -21.01 57.26 -7.91
C HIS A 683 -20.07 58.27 -7.24
N ASP A 684 -18.79 57.95 -7.06
CA ASP A 684 -17.81 58.86 -6.47
C ASP A 684 -17.15 59.74 -7.55
N PRO A 685 -17.52 61.04 -7.65
CA PRO A 685 -16.94 61.93 -8.66
C PRO A 685 -15.46 62.22 -8.42
N LEU A 686 -14.93 61.94 -7.22
CA LEU A 686 -13.51 62.13 -6.91
C LEU A 686 -12.64 60.96 -7.41
N ARG A 687 -13.25 59.83 -7.82
CA ARG A 687 -12.56 58.65 -8.35
C ARG A 687 -13.04 58.30 -9.77
N SER A 688 -12.76 59.19 -10.71
CA SER A 688 -13.19 59.06 -12.11
C SER A 688 -12.47 57.98 -12.94
N LYS A 689 -11.43 57.31 -12.40
CA LYS A 689 -10.68 56.29 -13.12
C LYS A 689 -11.53 55.07 -13.48
N TYR A 690 -12.39 54.64 -12.55
CA TYR A 690 -13.26 53.48 -12.68
C TYR A 690 -14.73 53.92 -12.70
N ASP A 691 -15.05 54.83 -13.63
CA ASP A 691 -16.41 55.36 -13.82
C ASP A 691 -17.32 54.37 -14.59
N LEU A 692 -18.56 54.76 -14.80
CA LEU A 692 -19.52 53.95 -15.56
C LEU A 692 -19.06 53.71 -17.02
N ASN A 693 -18.38 54.66 -17.64
CA ASN A 693 -17.91 54.52 -19.03
C ASN A 693 -16.79 53.49 -19.15
N TYR A 694 -15.89 53.42 -18.17
CA TYR A 694 -14.87 52.39 -18.08
C TYR A 694 -15.50 50.99 -18.18
N TYR A 695 -16.50 50.70 -17.34
CA TYR A 695 -17.15 49.39 -17.33
C TYR A 695 -17.95 49.12 -18.62
N LYS A 696 -18.61 50.12 -19.21
CA LYS A 696 -19.28 49.98 -20.51
C LYS A 696 -18.30 49.64 -21.64
N ASN A 697 -17.15 50.31 -21.69
CA ASN A 697 -16.14 50.05 -22.70
C ASN A 697 -15.51 48.67 -22.52
N LEU A 698 -15.18 48.31 -21.28
CA LEU A 698 -14.67 46.99 -20.95
C LEU A 698 -15.67 45.89 -21.34
N ALA A 699 -16.95 46.07 -21.07
CA ALA A 699 -18.00 45.12 -21.45
C ALA A 699 -18.04 44.87 -22.97
N LYS A 700 -17.97 45.92 -23.78
CA LYS A 700 -17.93 45.80 -25.25
C LYS A 700 -16.69 45.05 -25.71
N GLU A 701 -15.54 45.29 -25.09
CA GLU A 701 -14.30 44.61 -25.43
C GLU A 701 -14.36 43.12 -25.08
N LEU A 702 -14.94 42.77 -23.92
CA LEU A 702 -15.16 41.39 -23.49
C LEU A 702 -16.17 40.66 -24.38
N GLU A 703 -17.27 41.30 -24.76
CA GLU A 703 -18.21 40.72 -25.74
C GLU A 703 -17.51 40.50 -27.09
N ALA A 704 -16.74 41.48 -27.58
CA ALA A 704 -15.99 41.37 -28.83
C ALA A 704 -14.88 40.30 -28.79
N SER A 705 -14.44 39.87 -27.60
CA SER A 705 -13.50 38.75 -27.43
C SER A 705 -14.16 37.37 -27.57
N GLY A 706 -15.49 37.30 -27.76
CA GLY A 706 -16.22 36.05 -27.92
C GLY A 706 -16.75 35.47 -26.61
N ALA A 707 -16.88 36.29 -25.57
CA ALA A 707 -17.52 35.86 -24.33
C ALA A 707 -18.98 35.43 -24.57
N HIS A 708 -19.41 34.33 -23.96
CA HIS A 708 -20.80 33.89 -23.99
C HIS A 708 -21.65 34.61 -22.92
N ILE A 709 -21.01 34.93 -21.79
CA ILE A 709 -21.61 35.60 -20.63
C ILE A 709 -20.62 36.66 -20.13
N LEU A 710 -21.13 37.81 -19.73
CA LEU A 710 -20.38 38.87 -19.06
C LEU A 710 -20.42 38.66 -17.55
N GLY A 711 -19.26 38.39 -16.95
CA GLY A 711 -19.13 38.31 -15.49
C GLY A 711 -18.85 39.68 -14.88
N ILE A 712 -19.53 40.03 -13.78
CA ILE A 712 -19.17 41.15 -12.89
C ILE A 712 -18.70 40.54 -11.57
N LYS A 713 -17.41 40.61 -11.30
CA LYS A 713 -16.80 40.10 -10.06
C LYS A 713 -16.50 41.23 -9.10
N ASP A 714 -17.41 41.49 -8.18
CA ASP A 714 -17.19 42.33 -7.01
C ASP A 714 -16.56 41.51 -5.88
N MET A 715 -15.25 41.24 -6.00
CA MET A 715 -14.48 40.36 -5.11
C MET A 715 -14.36 40.85 -3.65
N ALA A 716 -14.69 42.10 -3.36
CA ALA A 716 -14.59 42.69 -2.03
C ALA A 716 -15.96 43.06 -1.43
N GLY A 717 -17.03 43.08 -2.21
CA GLY A 717 -18.36 43.51 -1.74
C GLY A 717 -18.48 45.04 -1.70
N LEU A 718 -17.91 45.72 -2.70
CA LEU A 718 -17.87 47.17 -2.85
C LEU A 718 -19.08 47.74 -3.59
N LEU A 719 -19.77 46.91 -4.39
CA LEU A 719 -20.86 47.35 -5.22
C LEU A 719 -22.08 47.68 -4.36
N LYS A 720 -22.28 48.98 -4.11
CA LYS A 720 -23.42 49.50 -3.34
C LYS A 720 -24.72 49.26 -4.11
N PRO A 721 -25.89 49.20 -3.43
CA PRO A 721 -27.13 48.83 -4.09
C PRO A 721 -27.55 49.71 -5.27
N ASN A 722 -27.47 51.03 -5.14
CA ASN A 722 -27.81 51.93 -6.25
C ASN A 722 -26.77 51.86 -7.37
N ALA A 723 -25.49 51.69 -7.03
CA ALA A 723 -24.43 51.48 -8.02
C ALA A 723 -24.65 50.18 -8.80
N ALA A 724 -25.14 49.12 -8.15
CA ALA A 724 -25.52 47.88 -8.83
C ALA A 724 -26.66 48.09 -9.83
N TYR A 725 -27.69 48.85 -9.45
CA TYR A 725 -28.80 49.16 -10.34
C TYR A 725 -28.31 49.90 -11.59
N ASP A 726 -27.54 50.97 -11.39
CA ASP A 726 -27.07 51.82 -12.50
C ASP A 726 -26.06 51.08 -13.39
N LEU A 727 -25.13 50.34 -12.79
CA LEU A 727 -24.14 49.55 -13.52
C LEU A 727 -24.81 48.48 -14.38
N VAL A 728 -25.69 47.66 -13.79
CA VAL A 728 -26.36 46.58 -14.51
C VAL A 728 -27.27 47.13 -15.60
N SER A 729 -28.06 48.18 -15.32
CA SER A 729 -28.92 48.81 -16.32
C SER A 729 -28.11 49.29 -17.52
N ALA A 730 -27.03 50.03 -17.27
CA ALA A 730 -26.17 50.53 -18.32
C ALA A 730 -25.48 49.41 -19.12
N LEU A 731 -25.10 48.31 -18.48
CA LEU A 731 -24.49 47.16 -19.15
C LEU A 731 -25.49 46.38 -20.00
N LYS A 732 -26.74 46.19 -19.53
CA LYS A 732 -27.82 45.55 -20.31
C LYS A 732 -28.19 46.37 -21.55
N GLU A 733 -28.00 47.68 -21.52
CA GLU A 733 -28.13 48.55 -22.70
C GLU A 733 -26.91 48.52 -23.62
N THR A 734 -25.76 48.06 -23.12
CA THR A 734 -24.46 48.16 -23.81
C THR A 734 -24.07 46.89 -24.56
N VAL A 735 -24.34 45.71 -23.99
CA VAL A 735 -24.00 44.41 -24.56
C VAL A 735 -25.23 43.52 -24.71
N SER A 736 -25.15 42.54 -25.60
CA SER A 736 -26.25 41.61 -25.87
C SER A 736 -26.18 40.31 -25.06
N ILE A 737 -24.97 39.93 -24.61
CA ILE A 737 -24.76 38.72 -23.81
C ILE A 737 -25.32 38.83 -22.38
N PRO A 738 -25.72 37.71 -21.74
CA PRO A 738 -26.18 37.70 -20.36
C PRO A 738 -25.14 38.23 -19.37
N ILE A 739 -25.63 38.79 -18.26
CA ILE A 739 -24.81 39.32 -17.16
C ILE A 739 -24.93 38.42 -15.94
N HIS A 740 -23.77 38.01 -15.43
CA HIS A 740 -23.63 37.20 -14.22
C HIS A 740 -22.95 38.03 -13.13
N LEU A 741 -23.68 38.35 -12.06
CA LEU A 741 -23.16 39.17 -10.96
C LEU A 741 -22.71 38.34 -9.77
N HIS A 742 -21.45 38.51 -9.40
CA HIS A 742 -20.83 37.95 -8.22
C HIS A 742 -20.46 39.06 -7.25
N THR A 743 -20.89 38.96 -5.99
CA THR A 743 -20.48 39.86 -4.90
C THR A 743 -20.24 39.08 -3.61
N HIS A 744 -19.63 39.75 -2.64
CA HIS A 744 -19.47 39.26 -1.28
C HIS A 744 -20.34 40.10 -0.33
N ASP A 745 -20.84 39.49 0.74
CA ASP A 745 -21.70 40.15 1.73
C ASP A 745 -20.90 40.80 2.86
N THR A 746 -19.63 41.17 2.60
CA THR A 746 -18.69 41.65 3.62
C THR A 746 -19.24 42.88 4.34
N SER A 747 -19.92 43.75 3.60
CA SER A 747 -20.54 44.98 4.10
C SER A 747 -21.92 44.78 4.72
N GLY A 748 -22.53 43.60 4.56
CA GLY A 748 -23.91 43.30 4.95
C GLY A 748 -24.97 43.81 3.97
N ASN A 749 -24.55 44.39 2.83
CA ASN A 749 -25.47 44.94 1.82
C ASN A 749 -25.73 43.98 0.65
N GLY A 750 -25.15 42.78 0.63
CA GLY A 750 -25.10 41.94 -0.56
C GLY A 750 -26.48 41.51 -1.07
N ILE A 751 -27.41 41.18 -0.16
CA ILE A 751 -28.81 40.88 -0.54
C ILE A 751 -29.47 42.10 -1.22
N LEU A 752 -29.29 43.30 -0.65
CA LEU A 752 -29.89 44.52 -1.21
C LEU A 752 -29.25 44.90 -2.55
N THR A 753 -27.95 44.69 -2.70
CA THR A 753 -27.22 44.81 -3.96
C THR A 753 -27.78 43.86 -5.03
N TYR A 754 -28.04 42.60 -4.69
CA TYR A 754 -28.68 41.66 -5.61
C TYR A 754 -30.11 42.03 -5.96
N THR A 755 -30.94 42.42 -4.99
CA THR A 755 -32.31 42.87 -5.29
C THR A 755 -32.29 44.03 -6.29
N LYS A 756 -31.38 45.00 -6.13
CA LYS A 756 -31.24 46.14 -7.05
C LYS A 756 -30.68 45.73 -8.43
N ALA A 757 -29.73 44.81 -8.48
CA ALA A 757 -29.24 44.26 -9.75
C ALA A 757 -30.34 43.48 -10.50
N ILE A 758 -31.21 42.77 -9.78
CA ILE A 758 -32.34 42.02 -10.32
C ILE A 758 -33.43 42.94 -10.84
N GLU A 759 -33.73 44.03 -10.13
CA GLU A 759 -34.58 45.11 -10.66
C GLU A 759 -34.02 45.68 -11.97
N ALA A 760 -32.69 45.82 -12.08
CA ALA A 760 -32.00 46.39 -13.23
C ALA A 760 -31.81 45.46 -14.45
N GLY A 761 -32.14 44.17 -14.34
CA GLY A 761 -32.04 43.28 -15.50
C GLY A 761 -30.98 42.17 -15.42
N VAL A 762 -30.26 41.99 -14.30
CA VAL A 762 -29.23 40.94 -14.20
C VAL A 762 -29.83 39.55 -14.46
N ASP A 763 -29.09 38.66 -15.13
CA ASP A 763 -29.60 37.36 -15.56
C ASP A 763 -29.29 36.26 -14.54
N ILE A 764 -28.08 36.29 -13.96
CA ILE A 764 -27.59 35.27 -13.03
C ILE A 764 -26.91 35.95 -11.83
N VAL A 765 -27.10 35.41 -10.62
CA VAL A 765 -26.37 35.85 -9.41
C VAL A 765 -25.76 34.66 -8.67
N ASP A 766 -24.58 34.89 -8.09
CA ASP A 766 -23.90 33.92 -7.22
C ASP A 766 -24.45 33.96 -5.79
N VAL A 767 -24.79 32.81 -5.22
CA VAL A 767 -25.32 32.71 -3.85
C VAL A 767 -24.68 31.54 -3.11
N ALA A 768 -24.70 31.57 -1.78
CA ALA A 768 -24.35 30.41 -0.95
C ALA A 768 -25.58 29.98 -0.13
N VAL A 769 -25.63 28.71 0.27
CA VAL A 769 -26.66 28.25 1.22
C VAL A 769 -26.48 28.98 2.57
N SER A 770 -27.57 29.29 3.28
CA SER A 770 -27.56 30.15 4.48
C SER A 770 -26.43 29.87 5.49
N SER A 771 -26.20 28.60 5.86
CA SER A 771 -25.16 28.23 6.83
C SER A 771 -23.72 28.47 6.36
N MET A 772 -23.53 28.71 5.05
CA MET A 772 -22.26 29.00 4.38
C MET A 772 -22.27 30.38 3.71
N ALA A 773 -23.27 31.22 3.98
CA ALA A 773 -23.42 32.57 3.43
C ALA A 773 -23.06 33.67 4.42
N GLY A 774 -23.05 34.91 3.95
CA GLY A 774 -22.84 36.12 4.76
C GLY A 774 -21.37 36.39 5.09
N GLN A 775 -21.11 37.52 5.74
CA GLN A 775 -19.75 38.00 6.04
C GLN A 775 -18.91 38.06 4.75
N THR A 776 -17.70 37.53 4.74
CA THR A 776 -16.86 37.47 3.54
C THR A 776 -17.35 36.45 2.51
N SER A 777 -18.42 35.69 2.74
CA SER A 777 -19.04 34.79 1.76
C SER A 777 -20.03 35.53 0.85
N GLN A 778 -20.66 34.80 -0.07
CA GLN A 778 -21.77 35.30 -0.88
C GLN A 778 -23.02 35.58 -0.02
N PRO A 779 -23.94 36.42 -0.54
CA PRO A 779 -25.30 36.55 0.01
C PRO A 779 -26.05 35.21 0.03
N SER A 780 -26.95 35.06 1.00
CA SER A 780 -27.72 33.82 1.18
C SER A 780 -28.75 33.61 0.07
N ALA A 781 -28.72 32.42 -0.54
CA ALA A 781 -29.74 31.95 -1.48
C ALA A 781 -31.14 31.93 -0.85
N ASN A 782 -31.24 31.43 0.39
CA ASN A 782 -32.49 31.34 1.13
C ASN A 782 -33.06 32.74 1.39
N THR A 783 -32.22 33.67 1.88
CA THR A 783 -32.65 35.04 2.17
C THR A 783 -33.05 35.77 0.88
N LEU A 784 -32.30 35.60 -0.20
CA LEU A 784 -32.62 36.23 -1.48
C LEU A 784 -33.96 35.74 -2.05
N TYR A 785 -34.24 34.44 -1.92
CA TYR A 785 -35.53 33.87 -2.32
C TYR A 785 -36.70 34.56 -1.63
N TYR A 786 -36.62 34.75 -0.31
CA TYR A 786 -37.66 35.46 0.46
C TYR A 786 -37.68 36.96 0.19
N ALA A 787 -36.52 37.60 -0.02
CA ALA A 787 -36.43 39.02 -0.34
C ALA A 787 -37.14 39.37 -1.67
N LEU A 788 -37.21 38.40 -2.59
CA LEU A 788 -37.92 38.51 -3.87
C LEU A 788 -39.33 37.91 -3.83
N GLY A 789 -39.87 37.60 -2.65
CA GLY A 789 -41.20 37.00 -2.50
C GLY A 789 -42.29 37.83 -3.20
N GLY A 790 -42.92 37.26 -4.22
CA GLY A 790 -43.95 37.94 -5.02
C GLY A 790 -43.43 38.86 -6.13
N ASN A 791 -42.11 38.94 -6.32
CA ASN A 791 -41.50 39.62 -7.47
C ASN A 791 -41.55 38.69 -8.71
N GLU A 792 -41.84 39.24 -9.90
CA GLU A 792 -41.88 38.45 -11.15
C GLU A 792 -40.55 37.76 -11.50
N ARG A 793 -39.44 38.30 -10.98
CA ARG A 793 -38.08 37.78 -11.18
C ARG A 793 -37.59 36.85 -10.07
N GLN A 794 -38.43 36.47 -9.11
CA GLN A 794 -38.09 35.53 -8.04
C GLN A 794 -37.51 34.22 -8.63
N PRO A 795 -36.38 33.69 -8.11
CA PRO A 795 -35.73 32.51 -8.68
C PRO A 795 -36.60 31.24 -8.57
N ASP A 796 -36.54 30.37 -9.59
CA ASP A 796 -37.29 29.10 -9.64
C ASP A 796 -36.58 27.96 -8.92
N VAL A 797 -36.46 28.07 -7.60
CA VAL A 797 -35.84 27.05 -6.74
C VAL A 797 -36.77 26.66 -5.59
N ASN A 798 -36.60 25.45 -5.07
CA ASN A 798 -37.38 24.96 -3.94
C ASN A 798 -36.75 25.45 -2.62
N VAL A 799 -37.42 26.35 -1.90
CA VAL A 799 -36.87 26.93 -0.65
C VAL A 799 -36.73 25.91 0.47
N ASP A 800 -37.65 24.95 0.61
CA ASP A 800 -37.54 23.87 1.61
C ASP A 800 -36.29 23.01 1.37
N SER A 801 -35.89 22.87 0.11
CA SER A 801 -34.68 22.17 -0.28
C SER A 801 -33.43 22.95 0.11
N LEU A 802 -33.42 24.27 -0.11
CA LEU A 802 -32.35 25.15 0.38
C LEU A 802 -32.22 25.07 1.91
N GLU A 803 -33.31 25.04 2.66
CA GLU A 803 -33.26 24.89 4.13
C GLU A 803 -32.68 23.54 4.55
N LYS A 804 -33.12 22.45 3.93
CA LYS A 804 -32.59 21.10 4.21
C LYS A 804 -31.09 20.98 3.90
N LEU A 805 -30.65 21.56 2.78
CA LEU A 805 -29.22 21.62 2.44
C LEU A 805 -28.46 22.49 3.44
N SER A 806 -29.06 23.59 3.92
CA SER A 806 -28.46 24.43 4.97
C SER A 806 -28.27 23.66 6.28
N HIS A 807 -29.18 22.77 6.66
CA HIS A 807 -29.01 21.96 7.88
C HIS A 807 -27.79 21.04 7.80
N TYR A 808 -27.55 20.43 6.64
CA TYR A 808 -26.35 19.61 6.43
C TYR A 808 -25.07 20.46 6.62
N TRP A 809 -25.03 21.60 5.94
CA TRP A 809 -23.87 22.48 5.96
C TRP A 809 -23.64 23.14 7.33
N GLU A 810 -24.70 23.41 8.09
CA GLU A 810 -24.61 23.83 9.50
C GLU A 810 -23.89 22.79 10.37
N ASP A 811 -24.18 21.50 10.18
CA ASP A 811 -23.51 20.43 10.92
C ASP A 811 -22.07 20.23 10.48
N VAL A 812 -21.82 20.24 9.17
CA VAL A 812 -20.48 20.06 8.60
C VAL A 812 -19.54 21.20 8.96
N ARG A 813 -20.01 22.46 8.95
CA ARG A 813 -19.19 23.63 9.27
C ARG A 813 -18.55 23.51 10.66
N LYS A 814 -19.22 22.85 11.63
CA LYS A 814 -18.68 22.58 12.98
C LYS A 814 -17.37 21.79 12.95
N TYR A 815 -17.17 20.92 11.95
CA TYR A 815 -15.93 20.15 11.78
C TYR A 815 -14.73 21.06 11.45
N TYR A 816 -15.01 22.23 10.87
CA TYR A 816 -14.04 23.19 10.37
C TYR A 816 -13.83 24.38 11.30
N ALA A 817 -14.36 24.35 12.53
CA ALA A 817 -14.24 25.43 13.51
C ALA A 817 -12.81 26.01 13.68
N PRO A 818 -11.71 25.21 13.63
CA PRO A 818 -10.35 25.77 13.70
C PRO A 818 -9.95 26.68 12.54
N PHE A 819 -10.70 26.71 11.44
CA PHE A 819 -10.40 27.45 10.21
C PHE A 819 -11.38 28.60 9.94
N GLU A 820 -12.30 28.89 10.86
CA GLU A 820 -13.21 30.03 10.76
C GLU A 820 -12.44 31.35 10.58
N SER A 821 -12.95 32.22 9.71
CA SER A 821 -12.33 33.52 9.38
C SER A 821 -12.13 34.45 10.59
N GLY A 822 -12.94 34.26 11.63
CA GLY A 822 -12.96 35.09 12.85
C GLY A 822 -13.76 36.39 12.72
N MET A 823 -14.37 36.65 11.55
CA MET A 823 -15.29 37.78 11.38
C MET A 823 -16.64 37.45 12.03
N ASN A 824 -17.15 38.33 12.90
CA ASN A 824 -18.38 38.07 13.66
C ASN A 824 -19.59 38.88 13.17
N ALA A 825 -19.37 39.91 12.35
CA ALA A 825 -20.39 40.87 11.92
C ALA A 825 -19.99 41.53 10.59
N PRO A 826 -20.91 42.23 9.89
CA PRO A 826 -20.58 43.06 8.73
C PRO A 826 -19.45 44.05 9.02
N HIS A 827 -18.60 44.30 8.01
CA HIS A 827 -17.39 45.12 8.13
C HIS A 827 -17.31 46.17 7.01
N THR A 828 -17.88 47.35 7.27
CA THR A 828 -18.04 48.43 6.28
C THR A 828 -16.74 49.17 5.94
N GLU A 829 -15.66 49.00 6.71
CA GLU A 829 -14.36 49.58 6.31
C GLU A 829 -13.82 48.97 5.01
N VAL A 830 -14.44 47.89 4.50
CA VAL A 830 -14.14 47.35 3.18
C VAL A 830 -14.28 48.39 2.07
N TYR A 831 -15.19 49.36 2.22
CA TYR A 831 -15.32 50.49 1.28
C TYR A 831 -14.11 51.45 1.31
N MET A 832 -13.33 51.45 2.38
CA MET A 832 -12.11 52.24 2.51
C MET A 832 -10.89 51.48 1.99
N HIS A 833 -10.62 50.29 2.53
CA HIS A 833 -9.40 49.56 2.20
C HIS A 833 -9.52 48.65 0.97
N GLU A 834 -10.75 48.30 0.54
CA GLU A 834 -11.02 47.51 -0.67
C GLU A 834 -10.29 46.16 -0.71
N MET A 835 -10.07 45.54 0.45
CA MET A 835 -9.44 44.21 0.52
C MET A 835 -10.51 43.15 0.23
N PRO A 836 -10.26 42.23 -0.72
CA PRO A 836 -11.09 41.04 -0.87
C PRO A 836 -11.09 40.20 0.41
N GLY A 837 -12.16 39.42 0.64
CA GLY A 837 -12.34 38.65 1.87
C GLY A 837 -11.12 37.80 2.24
N GLY A 838 -10.62 36.99 1.29
CA GLY A 838 -9.44 36.16 1.51
C GLY A 838 -8.14 36.95 1.78
N GLN A 839 -8.00 38.16 1.23
CA GLN A 839 -6.83 39.01 1.48
C GLN A 839 -6.85 39.58 2.90
N TYR A 840 -8.02 39.99 3.41
CA TYR A 840 -8.14 40.56 4.77
C TYR A 840 -7.66 39.56 5.83
N SER A 841 -8.19 38.33 5.82
CA SER A 841 -7.81 37.29 6.79
C SER A 841 -6.34 36.89 6.66
N ASN A 842 -5.83 36.75 5.43
CA ASN A 842 -4.42 36.40 5.20
C ASN A 842 -3.47 37.51 5.65
N LEU A 843 -3.77 38.78 5.34
CA LEU A 843 -2.94 39.91 5.71
C LEU A 843 -2.90 40.12 7.22
N GLN A 844 -4.00 39.83 7.93
CA GLN A 844 -4.03 39.86 9.39
C GLN A 844 -3.09 38.81 10.00
N GLN A 845 -3.05 37.59 9.45
CA GLN A 845 -2.11 36.56 9.91
C GLN A 845 -0.66 36.90 9.58
N GLN A 846 -0.40 37.47 8.40
CA GLN A 846 0.93 37.94 8.02
C GLN A 846 1.40 39.08 8.94
N ALA A 847 0.54 40.05 9.23
CA ALA A 847 0.83 41.12 10.18
C ALA A 847 1.22 40.57 11.56
N LYS A 848 0.48 39.58 12.08
CA LYS A 848 0.83 38.88 13.34
C LYS A 848 2.19 38.20 13.25
N ALA A 849 2.48 37.51 12.15
CA ALA A 849 3.75 36.81 11.95
C ALA A 849 4.98 37.73 11.93
N VAL A 850 4.82 38.98 11.50
CA VAL A 850 5.89 39.99 11.48
C VAL A 850 5.84 40.99 12.66
N GLY A 851 5.05 40.70 13.70
CA GLY A 851 4.97 41.53 14.90
C GLY A 851 4.15 42.83 14.75
N LEU A 852 3.34 42.95 13.69
CA LEU A 852 2.44 44.07 13.42
C LEU A 852 0.97 43.76 13.77
N GLY A 853 0.69 42.67 14.47
CA GLY A 853 -0.67 42.23 14.81
C GLY A 853 -1.48 43.30 15.54
N ASP A 854 -0.88 43.99 16.52
CA ASP A 854 -1.52 45.06 17.30
C ASP A 854 -1.61 46.39 16.53
N ARG A 855 -0.98 46.49 15.35
CA ARG A 855 -0.98 47.67 14.47
C ARG A 855 -1.72 47.41 13.17
N PHE A 856 -2.63 46.42 13.14
CA PHE A 856 -3.32 46.04 11.91
C PHE A 856 -4.21 47.16 11.35
N ASP A 857 -4.72 48.07 12.19
CA ASP A 857 -5.45 49.24 11.73
C ASP A 857 -4.57 50.19 10.90
N GLU A 858 -3.29 50.36 11.28
CA GLU A 858 -2.32 51.11 10.47
C GLU A 858 -2.07 50.41 9.13
N VAL A 859 -2.04 49.07 9.12
CA VAL A 859 -1.89 48.27 7.89
C VAL A 859 -3.09 48.46 6.96
N LYS A 860 -4.33 48.52 7.49
CA LYS A 860 -5.53 48.78 6.67
C LYS A 860 -5.47 50.16 6.00
N VAL A 861 -5.08 51.20 6.75
CA VAL A 861 -4.91 52.55 6.21
C VAL A 861 -3.78 52.58 5.18
N MET A 862 -2.65 51.94 5.47
CA MET A 862 -1.52 51.87 4.54
C MET A 862 -1.89 51.11 3.26
N TYR A 863 -2.70 50.07 3.35
CA TYR A 863 -3.19 49.34 2.18
C TYR A 863 -3.94 50.25 1.21
N ARG A 864 -4.80 51.15 1.73
CA ARG A 864 -5.46 52.16 0.90
C ARG A 864 -4.45 53.12 0.27
N ARG A 865 -3.51 53.64 1.06
CA ARG A 865 -2.47 54.56 0.59
C ARG A 865 -1.59 53.95 -0.50
N VAL A 866 -1.20 52.69 -0.33
CA VAL A 866 -0.45 51.93 -1.34
C VAL A 866 -1.25 51.76 -2.63
N ASN A 867 -2.55 51.48 -2.54
CA ASN A 867 -3.40 51.41 -3.73
C ASN A 867 -3.38 52.73 -4.51
N ASP A 868 -3.53 53.86 -3.82
CA ASP A 868 -3.49 55.19 -4.45
C ASP A 868 -2.09 55.46 -5.04
N MET A 869 -1.02 55.11 -4.31
CA MET A 869 0.38 55.21 -4.77
C MET A 869 0.68 54.37 -6.01
N PHE A 870 0.06 53.19 -6.13
CA PHE A 870 0.17 52.32 -7.32
C PHE A 870 -0.70 52.78 -8.49
N GLY A 871 -1.39 53.92 -8.36
CA GLY A 871 -2.21 54.53 -9.39
C GLY A 871 -3.67 54.11 -9.38
N ASP A 872 -4.19 53.65 -8.24
CA ASP A 872 -5.53 53.08 -8.04
C ASP A 872 -5.79 51.86 -8.93
N ILE A 873 -5.58 50.65 -8.40
CA ILE A 873 -5.62 49.41 -9.17
C ILE A 873 -6.79 48.49 -8.76
N VAL A 874 -7.13 47.56 -9.65
CA VAL A 874 -7.99 46.41 -9.32
C VAL A 874 -7.22 45.51 -8.36
N LYS A 875 -7.85 45.13 -7.24
CA LYS A 875 -7.23 44.36 -6.16
C LYS A 875 -7.90 43.01 -5.98
N VAL A 876 -7.42 42.01 -6.70
CA VAL A 876 -7.83 40.61 -6.57
C VAL A 876 -6.59 39.73 -6.66
N THR A 877 -6.63 38.46 -6.28
CA THR A 877 -5.41 37.64 -6.30
C THR A 877 -4.82 37.54 -7.73
N PRO A 878 -3.56 37.95 -7.96
CA PRO A 878 -2.52 38.25 -6.97
C PRO A 878 -2.27 39.75 -6.70
N SER A 879 -2.82 40.71 -7.46
CA SER A 879 -2.63 42.15 -7.24
C SER A 879 -3.00 42.62 -5.82
N SER A 880 -4.04 42.03 -5.21
CA SER A 880 -4.40 42.30 -3.81
C SER A 880 -3.29 41.95 -2.82
N LYS A 881 -2.52 40.89 -3.10
CA LYS A 881 -1.37 40.50 -2.30
C LYS A 881 -0.22 41.48 -2.48
N VAL A 882 0.01 41.97 -3.70
CA VAL A 882 1.07 42.96 -3.98
C VAL A 882 0.88 44.22 -3.13
N VAL A 883 -0.35 44.74 -3.08
CA VAL A 883 -0.70 45.89 -2.23
C VAL A 883 -0.51 45.55 -0.74
N GLY A 884 -0.83 44.33 -0.33
CA GLY A 884 -0.67 43.85 1.05
C GLY A 884 0.78 43.76 1.50
N ASP A 885 1.64 43.15 0.67
CA ASP A 885 3.07 43.00 0.93
C ASP A 885 3.74 44.37 1.04
N MET A 886 3.39 45.31 0.15
CA MET A 886 3.89 46.70 0.22
C MET A 886 3.37 47.44 1.46
N ALA A 887 2.10 47.27 1.82
CA ALA A 887 1.54 47.89 3.01
C ALA A 887 2.24 47.41 4.30
N LEU A 888 2.49 46.10 4.41
CA LEU A 888 3.26 45.54 5.52
C LEU A 888 4.69 46.08 5.53
N PHE A 889 5.37 46.08 4.37
CA PHE A 889 6.72 46.59 4.23
C PHE A 889 6.83 48.05 4.69
N MET A 890 5.89 48.91 4.26
CA MET A 890 5.89 50.32 4.65
C MET A 890 5.61 50.52 6.14
N VAL A 891 4.65 49.80 6.72
CA VAL A 891 4.34 49.90 8.17
C VAL A 891 5.48 49.37 9.03
N GLN A 892 6.12 48.27 8.59
CA GLN A 892 7.25 47.65 9.29
C GLN A 892 8.47 48.57 9.32
N ASN A 893 8.73 49.30 8.24
CA ASN A 893 9.90 50.16 8.09
C ASN A 893 9.62 51.65 8.37
N HIS A 894 8.43 51.97 8.89
CA HIS A 894 7.99 53.35 9.18
C HIS A 894 8.10 54.30 7.98
N LEU A 895 7.68 53.84 6.80
CA LEU A 895 7.80 54.56 5.53
C LEU A 895 6.49 55.25 5.13
N THR A 896 6.62 56.43 4.54
CA THR A 896 5.58 57.16 3.82
C THR A 896 5.76 57.03 2.29
N GLU A 897 4.79 57.44 1.48
CA GLU A 897 4.89 57.43 0.02
C GLU A 897 6.03 58.34 -0.47
N GLN A 898 6.25 59.47 0.21
CA GLN A 898 7.35 60.38 -0.08
C GLN A 898 8.70 59.69 0.17
N ASP A 899 8.82 58.89 1.24
CA ASP A 899 10.02 58.12 1.52
C ASP A 899 10.32 57.09 0.42
N ILE A 900 9.28 56.46 -0.14
CA ILE A 900 9.44 55.52 -1.26
C ILE A 900 10.02 56.24 -2.48
N LEU A 901 9.50 57.42 -2.82
CA LEU A 901 9.97 58.18 -3.99
C LEU A 901 11.39 58.73 -3.82
N GLU A 902 11.72 59.25 -2.63
CA GLU A 902 13.02 59.89 -2.37
C GLU A 902 14.14 58.87 -2.11
N ARG A 903 13.83 57.78 -1.39
CA ARG A 903 14.83 56.85 -0.86
C ARG A 903 14.70 55.42 -1.42
N GLY A 904 13.72 55.17 -2.29
CA GLY A 904 13.42 53.82 -2.81
C GLY A 904 14.54 53.16 -3.59
N HIS A 905 15.43 53.93 -4.24
CA HIS A 905 16.58 53.41 -4.97
C HIS A 905 17.60 52.64 -4.11
N ALA A 906 17.53 52.79 -2.78
CA ALA A 906 18.37 52.11 -1.81
C ALA A 906 17.61 51.05 -0.99
N MET A 907 16.36 50.71 -1.38
CA MET A 907 15.50 49.78 -0.66
C MET A 907 15.31 48.47 -1.44
N ASP A 908 15.26 47.36 -0.71
CA ASP A 908 14.86 46.06 -1.26
C ASP A 908 13.35 45.88 -1.11
N PHE A 909 12.62 46.09 -2.20
CA PHE A 909 11.17 45.95 -2.21
C PHE A 909 10.70 44.48 -2.18
N PRO A 910 9.47 44.22 -1.70
CA PRO A 910 8.90 42.87 -1.79
C PRO A 910 8.85 42.37 -3.24
N GLY A 911 9.29 41.13 -3.47
CA GLY A 911 9.41 40.57 -4.83
C GLY A 911 8.11 40.63 -5.65
N SER A 912 6.95 40.48 -5.01
CA SER A 912 5.65 40.59 -5.69
C SER A 912 5.38 42.00 -6.26
N VAL A 913 5.94 43.04 -5.65
CA VAL A 913 5.84 44.42 -6.13
C VAL A 913 6.74 44.59 -7.36
N VAL A 914 7.97 44.08 -7.29
CA VAL A 914 8.90 44.06 -8.44
C VAL A 914 8.27 43.35 -9.64
N GLU A 915 7.70 42.15 -9.43
CA GLU A 915 7.01 41.37 -10.48
C GLU A 915 5.86 42.18 -11.11
N MET A 916 5.03 42.84 -10.30
CA MET A 916 3.93 43.65 -10.81
C MET A 916 4.42 44.82 -11.68
N PHE A 917 5.39 45.61 -11.19
CA PHE A 917 5.90 46.78 -11.90
C PHE A 917 6.78 46.43 -13.12
N SER A 918 7.32 45.21 -13.16
CA SER A 918 7.98 44.62 -14.34
C SER A 918 6.98 44.24 -15.44
N GLY A 919 5.68 44.21 -15.13
CA GLY A 919 4.61 43.83 -16.06
C GLY A 919 4.27 42.34 -16.04
N ASP A 920 4.82 41.55 -15.12
CA ASP A 920 4.55 40.11 -15.03
C ASP A 920 3.09 39.84 -14.63
N LEU A 921 2.38 40.77 -14.01
CA LEU A 921 0.94 40.61 -13.72
C LEU A 921 0.02 41.16 -14.81
N GLY A 922 0.58 41.59 -15.94
CA GLY A 922 -0.12 42.31 -17.00
C GLY A 922 -0.05 43.82 -16.83
N GLN A 923 -0.91 44.53 -17.55
CA GLN A 923 -0.91 46.00 -17.60
C GLN A 923 -2.15 46.57 -16.88
N PRO A 924 -1.98 47.44 -15.87
CA PRO A 924 -3.11 48.09 -15.21
C PRO A 924 -3.73 49.13 -16.15
N TYR A 925 -5.05 49.34 -16.01
CA TYR A 925 -5.74 50.42 -16.70
C TYR A 925 -5.10 51.78 -16.39
N GLY A 926 -4.76 52.55 -17.42
CA GLY A 926 -4.02 53.82 -17.30
C GLY A 926 -2.50 53.70 -17.15
N GLY A 927 -1.94 52.48 -17.11
CA GLY A 927 -0.52 52.22 -16.97
C GLY A 927 0.02 52.41 -15.54
N PHE A 928 1.30 52.07 -15.33
CA PHE A 928 1.97 52.27 -14.06
C PHE A 928 2.41 53.73 -13.85
N PRO A 929 2.42 54.24 -12.60
CA PRO A 929 3.06 55.51 -12.28
C PRO A 929 4.55 55.48 -12.66
N LYS A 930 4.95 56.26 -13.67
CA LYS A 930 6.28 56.17 -14.32
C LYS A 930 7.45 56.43 -13.38
N GLU A 931 7.29 57.32 -12.40
CA GLU A 931 8.36 57.63 -11.44
C GLU A 931 8.58 56.47 -10.49
N LEU A 932 7.50 55.86 -10.01
CA LEU A 932 7.54 54.69 -9.15
C LEU A 932 8.07 53.46 -9.90
N GLN A 933 7.65 53.26 -11.16
CA GLN A 933 8.10 52.14 -11.98
C GLN A 933 9.62 52.13 -12.21
N LYS A 934 10.29 53.29 -12.25
CA LYS A 934 11.75 53.36 -12.41
C LYS A 934 12.54 52.84 -11.20
N LEU A 935 11.89 52.67 -10.05
CA LEU A 935 12.51 52.18 -8.82
C LEU A 935 12.56 50.65 -8.74
N PHE A 936 11.83 49.95 -9.62
CA PHE A 936 11.76 48.49 -9.72
C PHE A 936 12.38 48.05 -11.04
#